data_AF-A0A812KA45-F1
#
_entry.id   AF-A0A812KA45-F1
#
_cell.length_a   1.000
_cell.length_b   1.000
_cell.length_c   1.000
_cell.angle_alpha   90.00
_cell.angle_beta   90.00
_cell.angle_gamma   90.00
#
_symmetry.space_group_name_H-M   'P 1'
#
loop_
_entity.id
_entity.type
_entity.pdbx_description
1 polymer ?
#
loop_
_entity_poly.entity_id
_entity_poly.type
_entity_poly.pdbx_seq_one_letter_code
_entity_poly.pdbx_strand_id
1 'polypeptide(L)'
;MRDQWTSQPLTCQPLTCVSCAAKRRWRCVIAGFLLTGVLACGALLAYAETLEVEEDDEPISHVPSARAPSIRVIAEESDSWEMKLAPSLLGVLMGLLLAVVHVPGSAERTAEGRACKIVATGILLLQSAFIVEFQWHWLYTPSSCKGGIRYRWLSILDCLSMVVLGLYCAVKPHPTSGYVYDALWCVYGFAFTSLLYIAMDIYIECDWEAISQLTAALALTTEAILFGWVAQLFQARMQSAGDESLASSKAWVYTMVVMFQANVELVVVESFSRKDGHAFMILHIVGIGLKVVFLVIWCFSTYLMARSLFHSSRVLRLERKRTRGVARQQAHWATRIIRMEIAVVLTIGITTFATWLVAAAFSAIDLCCINNPNSVVSWSRLRTFLHRSDVMVNAIGIALMSGVLWRAPLPTANDLERVEEISRMRHGNSLSHLEVHEKEAYEAKAEELAGRGFHLRSLLEFWDLLLDQTLMPGFCPSSSLTVDVVRGAIIPLSRKGGGGVALATKWNCEQALVPQCMVTHSWSNSFINLSAAIVGDALGLETYGDITRRLCTKAGLSTVVSELQAAEKLDSTYWVCAFSINQHATICSSFGPSPPWGTAAWIAWDRKTRDSVTGIRYPLCTCREPKTFDDFVTCEVNKFDSTMSLLAREVASVSQVVVVDPQFDVLFRAWCVAEIVEGNILGIPARISVQSRDAVDENYDRLSLLDVRACEASVQSDKDMILSKIADVDVFNLRLQQLVFSAQGLFGGWLDGIERSRHVATIVRRSTQSLKLAEKTMPRICCFKRASSSESSESPSSESETSCGSTV
;
A
#
# COMPACT_ATOMS: atom_id res chain seq x y z
N MET A 1 -32.89 -7.24 -41.09
CA MET A 1 -31.45 -7.21 -40.70
C MET A 1 -31.26 -8.04 -39.44
N ARG A 2 -31.46 -9.34 -39.59
CA ARG A 2 -31.33 -10.38 -38.58
C ARG A 2 -30.66 -11.54 -39.34
N ASP A 3 -29.74 -12.23 -38.68
CA ASP A 3 -28.98 -13.41 -39.13
C ASP A 3 -27.56 -13.13 -39.66
N GLN A 4 -26.55 -13.36 -38.79
CA GLN A 4 -25.30 -14.08 -39.08
C GLN A 4 -24.29 -13.87 -37.93
N TRP A 5 -24.46 -14.56 -36.81
CA TRP A 5 -23.36 -14.82 -35.88
C TRP A 5 -23.43 -16.29 -35.46
N THR A 6 -22.76 -17.13 -36.24
CA THR A 6 -22.47 -18.52 -35.91
C THR A 6 -21.25 -18.58 -34.98
N SER A 7 -21.42 -19.31 -33.89
CA SER A 7 -20.43 -19.56 -32.83
C SER A 7 -19.31 -20.49 -33.31
N GLN A 8 -18.07 -20.05 -33.17
CA GLN A 8 -16.91 -20.95 -33.07
C GLN A 8 -16.48 -21.08 -31.60
N PRO A 9 -16.10 -22.28 -31.14
CA PRO A 9 -15.61 -22.49 -29.79
C PRO A 9 -14.17 -21.98 -29.65
N LEU A 10 -13.97 -20.95 -28.82
CA LEU A 10 -12.64 -20.48 -28.41
C LEU A 10 -11.97 -21.53 -27.52
N THR A 11 -10.99 -22.24 -28.07
CA THR A 11 -10.03 -23.03 -27.31
C THR A 11 -9.07 -22.06 -26.60
N CYS A 12 -9.17 -21.96 -25.27
CA CYS A 12 -8.21 -21.24 -24.45
C CYS A 12 -6.83 -21.92 -24.53
N GLN A 13 -5.91 -21.34 -25.29
CA GLN A 13 -4.49 -21.60 -25.09
C GLN A 13 -3.98 -20.81 -23.88
N PRO A 14 -3.14 -21.40 -23.01
CA PRO A 14 -2.57 -20.68 -21.88
C PRO A 14 -1.60 -19.62 -22.40
N LEU A 15 -2.00 -18.35 -22.28
CA LEU A 15 -1.10 -17.21 -22.45
C LEU A 15 0.01 -17.30 -21.40
N THR A 16 1.13 -17.94 -21.76
CA THR A 16 2.36 -17.82 -20.99
C THR A 16 2.82 -16.38 -21.07
N CYS A 17 2.62 -15.65 -19.97
CA CYS A 17 2.96 -14.24 -19.84
C CYS A 17 4.42 -14.00 -20.24
N VAL A 18 4.63 -13.24 -21.32
CA VAL A 18 5.95 -12.83 -21.83
C VAL A 18 6.80 -12.16 -20.73
N SER A 19 6.16 -11.57 -19.70
CA SER A 19 6.86 -10.98 -18.55
C SER A 19 7.58 -12.01 -17.66
N CYS A 20 7.10 -13.26 -17.59
CA CYS A 20 7.75 -14.32 -16.82
C CYS A 20 9.03 -14.83 -17.51
N ALA A 21 9.01 -14.94 -18.84
CA ALA A 21 10.19 -15.33 -19.62
C ALA A 21 11.29 -14.26 -19.57
N ALA A 22 10.92 -12.98 -19.61
CA ALA A 22 11.85 -11.87 -19.44
C ALA A 22 12.49 -11.87 -18.04
N LYS A 23 11.71 -12.13 -16.97
CA LYS A 23 12.23 -12.26 -15.60
C LYS A 23 13.23 -13.42 -15.44
N ARG A 24 12.99 -14.57 -16.11
CA ARG A 24 13.93 -15.72 -16.13
C ARG A 24 15.23 -15.37 -16.86
N ARG A 25 15.17 -14.69 -18.00
CA ARG A 25 16.37 -14.30 -18.76
C ARG A 25 17.31 -13.40 -17.96
N TRP A 26 16.78 -12.41 -17.24
CA TRP A 26 17.62 -11.55 -16.40
C TRP A 26 18.29 -12.28 -15.24
N ARG A 27 17.64 -13.29 -14.65
CA ARG A 27 18.25 -14.15 -13.62
C ARG A 27 19.46 -14.91 -14.17
N CYS A 28 19.36 -15.45 -15.37
CA CYS A 28 20.48 -16.14 -16.03
C CYS A 28 21.62 -15.18 -16.41
N VAL A 29 21.30 -13.95 -16.79
CA VAL A 29 22.32 -12.92 -17.11
C VAL A 29 23.08 -12.49 -15.87
N ILE A 30 22.41 -12.25 -14.74
CA ILE A 30 23.06 -11.91 -13.46
C ILE A 30 23.92 -13.08 -12.96
N ALA A 31 23.39 -14.31 -13.00
CA ALA A 31 24.17 -15.50 -12.67
C ALA A 31 25.38 -15.67 -13.60
N GLY A 32 25.23 -15.35 -14.89
CA GLY A 32 26.32 -15.33 -15.87
C GLY A 32 27.40 -14.32 -15.52
N PHE A 33 27.06 -13.05 -15.24
CA PHE A 33 28.03 -12.02 -14.86
C PHE A 33 28.76 -12.35 -13.57
N LEU A 34 28.06 -12.90 -12.57
CA LEU A 34 28.66 -13.33 -11.30
C LEU A 34 29.61 -14.51 -11.51
N LEU A 35 29.24 -15.47 -12.36
CA LEU A 35 30.12 -16.59 -12.72
C LEU A 35 31.35 -16.11 -13.50
N THR A 36 31.19 -15.14 -14.41
CA THR A 36 32.30 -14.54 -15.15
C THR A 36 33.25 -13.76 -14.23
N GLY A 37 32.75 -13.05 -13.22
CA GLY A 37 33.60 -12.37 -12.22
C GLY A 37 34.44 -13.36 -11.40
N VAL A 38 33.82 -14.47 -10.97
CA VAL A 38 34.53 -15.56 -10.28
C VAL A 38 35.58 -16.22 -11.18
N LEU A 39 35.25 -16.48 -12.45
CA LEU A 39 36.17 -17.06 -13.42
C LEU A 39 37.30 -16.10 -13.82
N ALA A 40 37.04 -14.79 -13.90
CA ALA A 40 38.04 -13.77 -14.18
C ALA A 40 39.02 -13.61 -13.00
N CYS A 41 38.52 -13.64 -11.76
CA CYS A 41 39.37 -13.70 -10.58
C CYS A 41 40.23 -14.98 -10.57
N GLY A 42 39.64 -16.14 -10.89
CA GLY A 42 40.38 -17.40 -11.02
C GLY A 42 41.46 -17.37 -12.11
N ALA A 43 41.17 -16.78 -13.26
CA ALA A 43 42.12 -16.65 -14.37
C ALA A 43 43.25 -15.66 -14.09
N LEU A 44 42.96 -14.54 -13.41
CA LEU A 44 43.99 -13.59 -12.95
C LEU A 44 44.90 -14.21 -11.87
N LEU A 45 44.33 -15.06 -11.01
CA LEU A 45 45.10 -15.82 -10.03
C LEU A 45 46.01 -16.86 -10.69
N ALA A 46 45.51 -17.60 -11.70
CA ALA A 46 46.32 -18.54 -12.49
C ALA A 46 47.41 -17.82 -13.31
N TYR A 47 47.17 -16.58 -13.75
CA TYR A 47 48.18 -15.76 -14.43
C TYR A 47 49.27 -15.25 -13.46
N ALA A 48 48.89 -14.88 -12.24
CA ALA A 48 49.86 -14.52 -11.20
C ALA A 48 50.77 -15.72 -10.81
N GLU A 49 50.22 -16.93 -10.81
CA GLU A 49 50.95 -18.20 -10.59
C GLU A 49 52.02 -18.44 -11.67
N THR A 50 51.79 -18.01 -12.92
CA THR A 50 52.79 -18.13 -14.00
C THR A 50 53.94 -17.12 -13.92
N LEU A 51 53.81 -16.05 -13.13
CA LEU A 51 54.83 -15.01 -12.99
C LEU A 51 55.84 -15.28 -11.86
N GLU A 52 55.56 -16.21 -10.94
CA GLU A 52 56.46 -16.59 -9.83
C GLU A 52 57.41 -17.76 -10.18
N VAL A 53 57.41 -18.27 -11.43
CA VAL A 53 58.23 -19.43 -11.85
C VAL A 53 59.54 -19.04 -12.56
N GLU A 54 59.84 -17.74 -12.71
CA GLU A 54 61.14 -17.25 -13.21
C GLU A 54 61.88 -16.45 -12.13
N GLU A 55 62.37 -17.12 -11.09
CA GLU A 55 63.55 -16.65 -10.35
C GLU A 55 64.61 -17.75 -10.41
N ASP A 56 65.67 -17.47 -11.18
CA ASP A 56 66.83 -18.32 -11.39
C ASP A 56 67.53 -18.64 -10.05
N ASP A 57 67.62 -19.94 -9.74
CA ASP A 57 68.49 -20.49 -8.69
C ASP A 57 69.97 -20.26 -9.05
N GLU A 58 70.60 -19.21 -8.49
CA GLU A 58 72.07 -19.19 -8.33
C GLU A 58 72.46 -19.76 -6.95
N PRO A 59 73.34 -20.78 -6.88
CA PRO A 59 73.77 -21.36 -5.62
C PRO A 59 74.92 -20.56 -5.00
N ILE A 60 74.67 -19.80 -3.93
CA ILE A 60 75.73 -19.23 -3.09
C ILE A 60 75.97 -20.12 -1.86
N SER A 61 77.19 -20.62 -1.79
CA SER A 61 77.71 -21.52 -0.76
C SER A 61 78.14 -20.82 0.54
N HIS A 62 77.78 -21.44 1.67
CA HIS A 62 78.46 -21.51 2.98
C HIS A 62 78.72 -20.24 3.82
N VAL A 63 78.01 -20.11 4.96
CA VAL A 63 78.57 -19.89 6.33
C VAL A 63 77.58 -20.44 7.40
N PRO A 64 78.01 -21.20 8.42
CA PRO A 64 77.17 -21.61 9.54
C PRO A 64 77.39 -20.73 10.78
N SER A 65 76.32 -20.22 11.41
CA SER A 65 76.36 -19.91 12.84
C SER A 65 74.97 -20.03 13.48
N ALA A 66 74.94 -20.80 14.57
CA ALA A 66 73.75 -21.25 15.28
C ALA A 66 73.29 -20.26 16.35
N ARG A 67 71.97 -20.04 16.46
CA ARG A 67 71.14 -20.21 17.69
C ARG A 67 69.75 -19.56 17.55
N ALA A 68 68.71 -20.40 17.54
CA ALA A 68 67.45 -20.32 18.31
C ALA A 68 66.27 -20.96 17.53
N PRO A 69 65.87 -22.21 17.81
CA PRO A 69 64.66 -22.80 17.26
C PRO A 69 63.54 -22.78 18.31
N SER A 70 62.39 -22.17 17.98
CA SER A 70 61.05 -22.61 18.47
C SER A 70 59.88 -21.67 18.16
N ILE A 71 60.05 -20.52 17.48
CA ILE A 71 58.90 -19.68 17.06
C ILE A 71 58.80 -19.46 15.54
N ARG A 72 59.87 -19.72 14.76
CA ARG A 72 59.84 -19.52 13.29
C ARG A 72 59.11 -20.63 12.51
N VAL A 73 59.03 -21.85 13.03
CA VAL A 73 58.45 -22.97 12.27
C VAL A 73 56.92 -22.86 12.12
N ILE A 74 56.23 -22.15 13.02
CA ILE A 74 54.79 -21.87 12.86
C ILE A 74 54.54 -20.63 11.96
N ALA A 75 55.54 -19.75 11.80
CA ALA A 75 55.42 -18.57 10.95
C ALA A 75 55.71 -18.89 9.46
N GLU A 76 56.56 -19.87 9.17
CA GLU A 76 56.92 -20.26 7.79
C GLU A 76 55.94 -21.26 7.15
N GLU A 77 55.09 -21.94 7.92
CA GLU A 77 53.99 -22.78 7.39
C GLU A 77 52.66 -22.02 7.19
N SER A 78 52.57 -20.75 7.61
CA SER A 78 51.36 -19.91 7.52
C SER A 78 51.22 -19.18 6.17
N ASP A 79 52.10 -19.43 5.21
CA ASP A 79 52.02 -18.84 3.86
C ASP A 79 51.22 -19.67 2.86
N SER A 80 50.59 -20.75 3.31
CA SER A 80 49.55 -21.44 2.54
C SER A 80 48.42 -20.46 2.19
N TRP A 81 48.38 -20.06 0.92
CA TRP A 81 47.36 -19.20 0.34
C TRP A 81 45.95 -19.77 0.52
N GLU A 82 45.80 -21.07 0.83
CA GLU A 82 44.53 -21.70 1.18
C GLU A 82 43.85 -21.03 2.39
N MET A 83 44.63 -20.57 3.39
CA MET A 83 44.10 -19.78 4.52
C MET A 83 43.77 -18.32 4.14
N LYS A 84 44.38 -17.77 3.09
CA LYS A 84 44.13 -16.41 2.58
C LYS A 84 42.96 -16.38 1.58
N LEU A 85 42.68 -17.49 0.89
CA LEU A 85 41.67 -17.60 -0.17
C LEU A 85 40.28 -18.05 0.34
N ALA A 86 40.23 -18.95 1.32
CA ALA A 86 38.97 -19.46 1.89
C ALA A 86 38.03 -18.36 2.42
N PRO A 87 38.52 -17.30 3.09
CA PRO A 87 37.66 -16.22 3.58
C PRO A 87 37.08 -15.33 2.47
N SER A 88 37.82 -15.10 1.38
CA SER A 88 37.38 -14.33 0.19
C SER A 88 36.28 -15.07 -0.55
N LEU A 89 36.46 -16.39 -0.71
CA LEU A 89 35.45 -17.27 -1.28
C LEU A 89 34.20 -17.32 -0.40
N LEU A 90 34.36 -17.33 0.93
CA LEU A 90 33.26 -17.32 1.90
C LEU A 90 32.49 -16.00 1.87
N GLY A 91 33.18 -14.85 1.75
CA GLY A 91 32.56 -13.54 1.63
C GLY A 91 31.75 -13.39 0.35
N VAL A 92 32.30 -13.85 -0.78
CA VAL A 92 31.59 -13.89 -2.07
C VAL A 92 30.42 -14.87 -2.03
N LEU A 93 30.59 -16.07 -1.46
CA LEU A 93 29.52 -17.05 -1.28
C LEU A 93 28.42 -16.52 -0.36
N MET A 94 28.74 -15.77 0.69
CA MET A 94 27.76 -15.17 1.59
C MET A 94 26.99 -14.03 0.92
N GLY A 95 27.68 -13.17 0.17
CA GLY A 95 27.05 -12.13 -0.66
C GLY A 95 26.13 -12.74 -1.73
N LEU A 96 26.56 -13.84 -2.35
CA LEU A 96 25.75 -14.62 -3.29
C LEU A 96 24.56 -15.31 -2.62
N LEU A 97 24.74 -15.87 -1.41
CA LEU A 97 23.66 -16.49 -0.65
C LEU A 97 22.60 -15.44 -0.27
N LEU A 98 23.03 -14.26 0.20
CA LEU A 98 22.14 -13.13 0.50
C LEU A 98 21.40 -12.65 -0.77
N ALA A 99 22.08 -12.58 -1.91
CA ALA A 99 21.48 -12.19 -3.19
C ALA A 99 20.49 -13.23 -3.74
N VAL A 100 20.77 -14.54 -3.57
CA VAL A 100 19.93 -15.65 -4.06
C VAL A 100 18.70 -15.86 -3.16
N VAL A 101 18.86 -15.73 -1.84
CA VAL A 101 17.78 -15.95 -0.86
C VAL A 101 16.77 -14.79 -0.86
N HIS A 102 17.09 -13.60 -1.37
CA HIS A 102 16.25 -12.39 -1.23
C HIS A 102 15.82 -11.71 -2.53
N VAL A 103 15.56 -12.48 -3.60
CA VAL A 103 14.88 -11.92 -4.78
C VAL A 103 13.48 -11.41 -4.39
N PRO A 104 13.18 -10.10 -4.53
CA PRO A 104 11.90 -9.54 -4.13
C PRO A 104 10.73 -10.11 -4.96
N GLY A 105 9.62 -10.42 -4.29
CA GLY A 105 8.29 -10.37 -4.91
C GLY A 105 7.54 -11.68 -5.21
N SER A 106 8.02 -12.87 -4.84
CA SER A 106 7.19 -14.09 -5.03
C SER A 106 7.15 -15.10 -3.88
N ALA A 107 8.12 -15.10 -2.96
CA ALA A 107 8.16 -16.07 -1.85
C ALA A 107 7.46 -15.60 -0.56
N GLU A 108 6.98 -14.36 -0.52
CA GLU A 108 6.56 -13.72 0.73
C GLU A 108 5.26 -14.30 1.33
N ARG A 109 4.43 -14.94 0.50
CA ARG A 109 3.20 -15.60 0.96
C ARG A 109 3.41 -17.05 1.40
N THR A 110 4.54 -17.68 1.08
CA THR A 110 4.78 -19.07 1.46
C THR A 110 5.51 -19.14 2.81
N ALA A 111 5.18 -20.14 3.62
CA ALA A 111 5.84 -20.38 4.92
C ALA A 111 7.36 -20.54 4.76
N GLU A 112 7.80 -21.12 3.63
CA GLU A 112 9.20 -21.30 3.25
C GLU A 112 9.96 -19.98 3.12
N GLY A 113 9.36 -18.96 2.49
CA GLY A 113 9.99 -17.65 2.36
C GLY A 113 10.19 -16.95 3.70
N ARG A 114 9.29 -17.18 4.66
CA ARG A 114 9.43 -16.67 6.04
C ARG A 114 10.50 -17.43 6.82
N ALA A 115 10.55 -18.75 6.69
CA ALA A 115 11.56 -19.58 7.37
C ALA A 115 12.99 -19.23 6.91
N CYS A 116 13.22 -19.12 5.60
CA CYS A 116 14.53 -18.70 5.07
C CYS A 116 14.94 -17.30 5.55
N LYS A 117 13.98 -16.37 5.64
CA LYS A 117 14.20 -15.04 6.20
C LYS A 117 14.59 -15.10 7.68
N ILE A 118 13.85 -15.85 8.50
CA ILE A 118 14.16 -16.01 9.95
C ILE A 118 15.56 -16.61 10.15
N VAL A 119 15.92 -17.64 9.37
CA VAL A 119 17.25 -18.25 9.42
C VAL A 119 18.33 -17.24 9.04
N ALA A 120 18.13 -16.45 7.98
CA ALA A 120 19.07 -15.40 7.59
C ALA A 120 19.21 -14.32 8.68
N THR A 121 18.13 -13.87 9.32
CA THR A 121 18.20 -12.97 10.48
C THR A 121 18.95 -13.60 11.63
N GLY A 122 18.69 -14.87 11.94
CA GLY A 122 19.38 -15.61 12.99
C GLY A 122 20.89 -15.67 12.75
N ILE A 123 21.31 -15.93 11.52
CA ILE A 123 22.72 -15.93 11.11
C ILE A 123 23.31 -14.51 11.26
N LEU A 124 22.63 -13.47 10.80
CA LEU A 124 23.10 -12.08 10.94
C LEU A 124 23.22 -11.66 12.41
N LEU A 125 22.26 -12.02 13.26
CA LEU A 125 22.30 -11.74 14.70
C LEU A 125 23.42 -12.50 15.40
N LEU A 126 23.62 -13.78 15.07
CA LEU A 126 24.72 -14.59 15.59
C LEU A 126 26.08 -14.03 15.16
N GLN A 127 26.24 -13.63 13.90
CA GLN A 127 27.46 -12.98 13.42
C GLN A 127 27.68 -11.63 14.11
N SER A 128 26.63 -10.85 14.31
CA SER A 128 26.71 -9.57 15.03
C SER A 128 27.11 -9.78 16.49
N ALA A 129 26.51 -10.76 17.17
CA ALA A 129 26.83 -11.13 18.54
C ALA A 129 28.27 -11.64 18.66
N PHE A 130 28.71 -12.48 17.73
CA PHE A 130 30.09 -12.98 17.67
C PHE A 130 31.09 -11.83 17.47
N ILE A 131 30.81 -10.89 16.56
CA ILE A 131 31.64 -9.69 16.36
C ILE A 131 31.68 -8.87 17.64
N VAL A 132 30.54 -8.61 18.30
CA VAL A 132 30.48 -7.83 19.54
C VAL A 132 31.19 -8.52 20.70
N GLU A 133 31.02 -9.83 20.87
CA GLU A 133 31.68 -10.61 21.92
C GLU A 133 33.19 -10.66 21.70
N PHE A 134 33.62 -10.86 20.45
CA PHE A 134 35.03 -10.78 20.06
C PHE A 134 35.60 -9.38 20.36
N GLN A 135 34.87 -8.31 20.02
CA GLN A 135 35.27 -6.94 20.33
C GLN A 135 35.31 -6.66 21.84
N TRP A 136 34.37 -7.20 22.61
CA TRP A 136 34.30 -7.04 24.06
C TRP A 136 35.48 -7.71 24.76
N HIS A 137 35.88 -8.89 24.30
CA HIS A 137 37.04 -9.59 24.85
C HIS A 137 38.34 -8.82 24.63
N TRP A 138 38.51 -8.18 23.46
CA TRP A 138 39.68 -7.38 23.12
C TRP A 138 39.74 -6.00 23.76
N LEU A 139 38.58 -5.40 24.07
CA LEU A 139 38.50 -4.17 24.88
C LEU A 139 39.15 -4.34 26.26
N TYR A 140 39.25 -5.57 26.77
CA TYR A 140 39.81 -5.90 28.09
C TYR A 140 41.26 -6.43 28.07
N THR A 141 41.93 -6.52 26.92
CA THR A 141 43.37 -6.85 26.82
C THR A 141 44.20 -5.60 26.54
N PRO A 142 44.65 -4.86 27.58
CA PRO A 142 45.24 -3.52 27.44
C PRO A 142 46.72 -3.50 26.98
N SER A 143 47.39 -4.63 26.79
CA SER A 143 48.86 -4.66 26.69
C SER A 143 49.46 -4.40 25.31
N SER A 144 48.69 -4.43 24.21
CA SER A 144 49.27 -4.50 22.86
C SER A 144 48.97 -3.30 21.93
N CYS A 145 47.85 -2.59 22.12
CA CYS A 145 47.45 -1.49 21.23
C CYS A 145 47.83 -0.11 21.80
N LYS A 146 48.97 0.45 21.35
CA LYS A 146 49.54 1.70 21.89
C LYS A 146 48.87 3.01 21.41
N GLY A 147 47.87 2.98 20.54
CA GLY A 147 47.16 4.19 20.16
C GLY A 147 45.74 3.91 19.68
N GLY A 148 44.72 4.30 20.44
CA GLY A 148 43.35 4.14 19.91
C GLY A 148 42.13 4.47 20.77
N ILE A 149 42.22 4.94 22.02
CA ILE A 149 41.00 5.15 22.85
C ILE A 149 40.00 6.15 22.21
N ARG A 150 40.48 7.19 21.50
CA ARG A 150 39.63 8.27 20.98
C ARG A 150 38.69 7.85 19.83
N TYR A 151 39.09 6.90 19.00
CA TYR A 151 38.29 6.48 17.82
C TYR A 151 37.32 5.34 18.13
N ARG A 152 37.60 4.55 19.17
CA ARG A 152 36.72 3.46 19.65
C ARG A 152 35.33 3.96 20.05
N TRP A 153 35.23 5.16 20.62
CA TRP A 153 33.95 5.75 21.01
C TRP A 153 33.03 6.07 19.83
N LEU A 154 33.59 6.57 18.71
CA LEU A 154 32.80 6.79 17.49
C LEU A 154 32.31 5.45 16.93
N SER A 155 33.17 4.43 16.95
CA SER A 155 32.79 3.09 16.50
C SER A 155 31.66 2.47 17.30
N ILE A 156 31.74 2.60 18.63
CA ILE A 156 30.70 2.15 19.56
C ILE A 156 29.41 2.94 19.34
N LEU A 157 29.49 4.27 19.16
CA LEU A 157 28.32 5.11 18.96
C LEU A 157 27.56 4.72 17.69
N ASP A 158 28.25 4.50 16.58
CA ASP A 158 27.60 4.09 15.33
C ASP A 158 26.98 2.68 15.45
N CYS A 159 27.70 1.73 16.06
CA CYS A 159 27.18 0.39 16.31
C CYS A 159 25.91 0.45 17.16
N LEU A 160 25.94 1.19 18.26
CA LEU A 160 24.80 1.39 19.14
C LEU A 160 23.65 2.04 18.37
N SER A 161 23.94 3.05 17.55
CA SER A 161 22.94 3.75 16.75
C SER A 161 22.24 2.81 15.75
N MET A 162 22.99 1.95 15.05
CA MET A 162 22.41 0.97 14.12
C MET A 162 21.62 -0.14 14.83
N VAL A 163 22.12 -0.64 15.97
CA VAL A 163 21.41 -1.64 16.77
C VAL A 163 20.12 -1.07 17.33
N VAL A 164 20.16 0.15 17.89
CA VAL A 164 18.97 0.86 18.38
C VAL A 164 17.98 1.10 17.25
N LEU A 165 18.45 1.52 16.07
CA LEU A 165 17.60 1.70 14.89
C LEU A 165 16.94 0.38 14.47
N GLY A 166 17.71 -0.71 14.39
CA GLY A 166 17.20 -2.04 14.05
C GLY A 166 16.18 -2.55 15.05
N LEU A 167 16.46 -2.46 16.35
CA LEU A 167 15.55 -2.87 17.43
C LEU A 167 14.28 -2.01 17.45
N TYR A 168 14.41 -0.70 17.28
CA TYR A 168 13.27 0.21 17.20
C TYR A 168 12.37 -0.16 16.02
N CYS A 169 12.98 -0.42 14.86
CA CYS A 169 12.29 -0.87 13.66
C CYS A 169 11.60 -2.24 13.84
N ALA A 170 12.20 -3.16 14.60
CA ALA A 170 11.64 -4.48 14.90
C ALA A 170 10.44 -4.44 15.87
N VAL A 171 10.49 -3.58 16.88
CA VAL A 171 9.47 -3.50 17.94
C VAL A 171 8.29 -2.61 17.54
N LYS A 172 8.53 -1.58 16.73
CA LYS A 172 7.49 -0.61 16.37
C LYS A 172 6.44 -1.26 15.46
N PRO A 173 5.14 -1.19 15.81
CA PRO A 173 4.08 -1.73 14.96
C PRO A 173 4.08 -1.04 13.60
N HIS A 174 4.24 -1.84 12.55
CA HIS A 174 4.31 -1.39 11.18
C HIS A 174 3.26 -2.05 10.28
N PRO A 175 2.82 -1.38 9.20
CA PRO A 175 1.88 -1.98 8.26
C PRO A 175 2.47 -3.27 7.69
N THR A 176 1.62 -4.26 7.44
CA THR A 176 2.01 -5.49 6.75
C THR A 176 2.14 -5.23 5.25
N SER A 177 3.19 -4.48 4.88
CA SER A 177 3.53 -4.14 3.49
C SER A 177 4.82 -4.82 3.09
N GLY A 178 4.86 -5.44 1.90
CA GLY A 178 6.11 -5.96 1.33
C GLY A 178 7.23 -4.90 1.27
N TYR A 179 6.88 -3.63 1.01
CA TYR A 179 7.86 -2.53 0.99
C TYR A 179 8.45 -2.19 2.34
N VAL A 180 7.62 -2.22 3.38
CA VAL A 180 8.08 -2.00 4.75
C VAL A 180 9.03 -3.13 5.13
N TYR A 181 8.69 -4.37 4.78
CA TYR A 181 9.58 -5.50 5.00
C TYR A 181 10.90 -5.33 4.24
N ASP A 182 10.87 -5.05 2.93
CA ASP A 182 12.09 -4.85 2.14
C ASP A 182 12.95 -3.69 2.67
N ALA A 183 12.33 -2.62 3.14
CA ALA A 183 13.02 -1.50 3.77
C ALA A 183 13.65 -1.87 5.12
N LEU A 184 12.96 -2.66 5.95
CA LEU A 184 13.51 -3.18 7.21
C LEU A 184 14.74 -4.05 6.95
N TRP A 185 14.69 -4.89 5.92
CA TRP A 185 15.85 -5.69 5.52
C TRP A 185 17.01 -4.84 5.01
N CYS A 186 16.74 -3.77 4.25
CA CYS A 186 17.79 -2.80 3.90
C CYS A 186 18.44 -2.22 5.16
N VAL A 187 17.63 -1.82 6.16
CA VAL A 187 18.15 -1.28 7.44
C VAL A 187 19.03 -2.29 8.16
N TYR A 188 18.62 -3.56 8.23
CA TYR A 188 19.45 -4.62 8.84
C TYR A 188 20.72 -4.90 8.04
N GLY A 189 20.64 -4.89 6.71
CA GLY A 189 21.81 -5.02 5.86
C GLY A 189 22.80 -3.89 6.09
N PHE A 190 22.34 -2.64 6.18
CA PHE A 190 23.20 -1.50 6.48
C PHE A 190 23.81 -1.60 7.89
N ALA A 191 23.07 -2.15 8.86
CA ALA A 191 23.61 -2.39 10.19
C ALA A 191 24.77 -3.39 10.14
N PHE A 192 24.59 -4.47 9.36
CA PHE A 192 25.63 -5.46 9.13
C PHE A 192 26.85 -4.88 8.39
N THR A 193 26.65 -4.09 7.33
CA THR A 193 27.74 -3.36 6.65
C THR A 193 28.52 -2.48 7.62
N SER A 194 27.83 -1.76 8.51
CA SER A 194 28.48 -0.93 9.52
C SER A 194 29.34 -1.74 10.49
N LEU A 195 28.86 -2.92 10.93
CA LEU A 195 29.63 -3.84 11.76
C LEU A 195 30.89 -4.35 11.05
N LEU A 196 30.81 -4.65 9.76
CA LEU A 196 31.97 -5.03 8.96
C LEU A 196 33.01 -3.92 8.90
N TYR A 197 32.61 -2.67 8.70
CA TYR A 197 33.55 -1.54 8.74
C TYR A 197 34.21 -1.37 10.11
N ILE A 198 33.48 -1.61 11.20
CA ILE A 198 34.06 -1.58 12.55
C ILE A 198 35.07 -2.72 12.72
N ALA A 199 34.74 -3.93 12.29
CA ALA A 199 35.66 -5.07 12.34
C ALA A 199 36.94 -4.79 11.52
N MET A 200 36.79 -4.20 10.33
CA MET A 200 37.92 -3.75 9.50
C MET A 200 38.83 -2.78 10.25
N ASP A 201 38.29 -1.73 10.88
CA ASP A 201 39.08 -0.75 11.66
C ASP A 201 39.87 -1.43 12.80
N ILE A 202 39.27 -2.43 13.45
CA ILE A 202 39.92 -3.20 14.53
C ILE A 202 41.05 -4.08 13.98
N TYR A 203 40.84 -4.74 12.85
CA TYR A 203 41.89 -5.55 12.22
C TYR A 203 43.07 -4.70 11.76
N ILE A 204 42.82 -3.47 11.30
CA ILE A 204 43.88 -2.50 11.01
C ILE A 204 44.65 -2.12 12.29
N GLU A 205 43.97 -1.89 13.42
CA GLU A 205 44.64 -1.61 14.71
C GLU A 205 45.48 -2.80 15.23
N CYS A 206 45.11 -4.03 14.85
CA CYS A 206 45.78 -5.27 15.24
C CYS A 206 46.89 -5.71 14.26
N ASP A 207 47.19 -4.92 13.23
CA ASP A 207 48.18 -5.24 12.18
C ASP A 207 47.82 -6.52 11.38
N TRP A 208 46.53 -6.83 11.26
CA TRP A 208 46.01 -7.97 10.51
C TRP A 208 45.57 -7.54 9.11
N GLU A 209 46.54 -7.10 8.31
CA GLU A 209 46.30 -6.46 7.02
C GLU A 209 45.41 -7.32 6.09
N ALA A 210 45.71 -8.61 5.93
CA ALA A 210 44.92 -9.51 5.06
C ALA A 210 43.45 -9.64 5.49
N ILE A 211 43.19 -9.78 6.80
CA ILE A 211 41.82 -9.90 7.34
C ILE A 211 41.09 -8.56 7.21
N SER A 212 41.79 -7.44 7.40
CA SER A 212 41.21 -6.10 7.22
C SER A 212 40.76 -5.88 5.76
N GLN A 213 41.59 -6.26 4.79
CA GLN A 213 41.31 -6.10 3.36
C GLN A 213 40.10 -6.94 2.93
N LEU A 214 40.04 -8.19 3.41
CA LEU A 214 38.89 -9.05 3.21
C LEU A 214 37.61 -8.43 3.79
N THR A 215 37.68 -7.95 5.02
CA THR A 215 36.51 -7.38 5.70
C THR A 215 36.03 -6.12 5.00
N ALA A 216 36.96 -5.30 4.50
CA ALA A 216 36.66 -4.15 3.65
C ALA A 216 35.94 -4.55 2.36
N ALA A 217 36.44 -5.59 1.68
CA ALA A 217 35.82 -6.11 0.46
C ALA A 217 34.39 -6.61 0.73
N LEU A 218 34.18 -7.35 1.82
CA LEU A 218 32.85 -7.83 2.20
C LEU A 218 31.90 -6.68 2.55
N ALA A 219 32.38 -5.66 3.26
CA ALA A 219 31.61 -4.46 3.60
C ALA A 219 31.15 -3.74 2.33
N LEU A 220 32.08 -3.49 1.41
CA LEU A 220 31.82 -2.85 0.13
C LEU A 220 30.86 -3.69 -0.73
N THR A 221 31.06 -5.01 -0.87
CA THR A 221 30.12 -5.86 -1.62
C THR A 221 28.71 -5.81 -1.03
N THR A 222 28.59 -5.88 0.29
CA THR A 222 27.29 -5.77 0.97
C THR A 222 26.65 -4.42 0.70
N GLU A 223 27.42 -3.33 0.80
CA GLU A 223 26.99 -1.98 0.48
C GLU A 223 26.50 -1.85 -0.96
N ALA A 224 27.19 -2.46 -1.93
CA ALA A 224 26.81 -2.49 -3.35
C ALA A 224 25.41 -3.08 -3.55
N ILE A 225 25.17 -4.24 -2.92
CA ILE A 225 23.89 -4.96 -2.99
C ILE A 225 22.79 -4.11 -2.38
N LEU A 226 23.05 -3.51 -1.21
CA LEU A 226 22.10 -2.67 -0.52
C LEU A 226 21.76 -1.44 -1.34
N PHE A 227 22.73 -0.75 -1.95
CA PHE A 227 22.48 0.36 -2.87
C PHE A 227 21.61 -0.05 -4.06
N GLY A 228 21.87 -1.22 -4.65
CA GLY A 228 21.01 -1.80 -5.67
C GLY A 228 19.57 -1.93 -5.18
N TRP A 229 19.38 -2.37 -3.93
CA TRP A 229 18.07 -2.51 -3.31
C TRP A 229 17.41 -1.15 -3.01
N VAL A 230 18.16 -0.19 -2.46
CA VAL A 230 17.72 1.20 -2.27
C VAL A 230 17.21 1.78 -3.58
N ALA A 231 17.99 1.63 -4.65
CA ALA A 231 17.63 2.11 -5.98
C ALA A 231 16.38 1.40 -6.53
N GLN A 232 16.21 0.10 -6.28
CA GLN A 232 14.97 -0.62 -6.62
C GLN A 232 13.77 -0.11 -5.82
N LEU A 233 13.90 0.15 -4.52
CA LEU A 233 12.83 0.69 -3.69
C LEU A 233 12.45 2.10 -4.14
N PHE A 234 13.43 2.92 -4.52
CA PHE A 234 13.19 4.22 -5.17
C PHE A 234 12.48 4.06 -6.50
N GLN A 235 12.93 3.16 -7.36
CA GLN A 235 12.32 2.92 -8.67
C GLN A 235 10.88 2.43 -8.53
N ALA A 236 10.61 1.50 -7.62
CA ALA A 236 9.27 1.01 -7.33
C ALA A 236 8.36 2.14 -6.83
N ARG A 237 8.91 3.05 -6.00
CA ARG A 237 8.20 4.24 -5.53
C ARG A 237 7.90 5.22 -6.66
N MET A 238 8.86 5.47 -7.54
CA MET A 238 8.72 6.35 -8.71
C MET A 238 7.76 5.77 -9.76
N GLN A 239 7.78 4.46 -9.96
CA GLN A 239 6.80 3.72 -10.74
C GLN A 239 5.40 3.91 -10.17
N SER A 240 5.27 3.77 -8.85
CA SER A 240 4.01 4.03 -8.15
C SER A 240 3.59 5.49 -8.29
N ALA A 241 4.55 6.44 -8.36
CA ALA A 241 4.36 7.87 -8.65
C ALA A 241 3.81 8.17 -10.05
N GLY A 242 3.77 7.20 -10.96
CA GLY A 242 3.31 7.37 -12.34
C GLY A 242 4.33 8.06 -13.25
N ASP A 243 5.60 8.15 -12.83
CA ASP A 243 6.69 8.70 -13.64
C ASP A 243 7.30 7.60 -14.53
N GLU A 244 6.66 7.36 -15.68
CA GLU A 244 7.09 6.33 -16.63
C GLU A 244 8.50 6.57 -17.19
N SER A 245 8.97 7.82 -17.16
CA SER A 245 10.26 8.22 -17.72
C SER A 245 11.44 7.64 -16.94
N LEU A 246 11.36 7.60 -15.60
CA LEU A 246 12.35 6.93 -14.74
C LEU A 246 12.08 5.42 -14.62
N ALA A 247 10.80 5.03 -14.68
CA ALA A 247 10.37 3.65 -14.46
C ALA A 247 10.95 2.65 -15.47
N SER A 248 11.15 3.06 -16.72
CA SER A 248 11.39 2.16 -17.84
C SER A 248 12.82 1.59 -17.90
N SER A 249 13.82 2.30 -17.38
CA SER A 249 15.21 1.88 -17.50
C SER A 249 15.72 1.22 -16.22
N LYS A 250 15.39 -0.07 -16.05
CA LYS A 250 16.09 -0.93 -15.08
C LYS A 250 17.60 -0.97 -15.30
N ALA A 251 18.06 -0.60 -16.50
CA ALA A 251 19.46 -0.58 -16.88
C ALA A 251 20.29 0.29 -15.93
N TRP A 252 19.78 1.43 -15.44
CA TRP A 252 20.55 2.30 -14.55
C TRP A 252 20.85 1.64 -13.20
N VAL A 253 19.87 0.96 -12.60
CA VAL A 253 20.08 0.22 -11.34
C VAL A 253 21.16 -0.83 -11.51
N TYR A 254 21.10 -1.59 -12.61
CA TYR A 254 22.13 -2.60 -12.91
C TYR A 254 23.48 -1.96 -13.20
N THR A 255 23.54 -0.86 -13.95
CA THR A 255 24.79 -0.14 -14.19
C THR A 255 25.39 0.37 -12.88
N MET A 256 24.59 0.90 -11.96
CA MET A 256 25.10 1.33 -10.64
C MET A 256 25.68 0.16 -9.85
N VAL A 257 24.98 -0.97 -9.78
CA VAL A 257 25.45 -2.17 -9.07
C VAL A 257 26.71 -2.74 -9.73
N VAL A 258 26.76 -2.82 -11.05
CA VAL A 258 27.92 -3.35 -11.80
C VAL A 258 29.13 -2.42 -11.64
N MET A 259 28.95 -1.11 -11.76
CA MET A 259 30.05 -0.15 -11.58
C MET A 259 30.56 -0.17 -10.14
N PHE A 260 29.68 -0.34 -9.16
CA PHE A 260 30.06 -0.49 -7.76
C PHE A 260 30.83 -1.79 -7.55
N GLN A 261 30.30 -2.92 -8.02
CA GLN A 261 30.93 -4.23 -7.87
C GLN A 261 32.31 -4.27 -8.53
N ALA A 262 32.45 -3.70 -9.73
CA ALA A 262 33.74 -3.55 -10.40
C ALA A 262 34.73 -2.72 -9.58
N ASN A 263 34.25 -1.74 -8.81
CA ASN A 263 35.09 -0.98 -7.87
C ASN A 263 35.60 -1.86 -6.72
N VAL A 264 34.71 -2.69 -6.14
CA VAL A 264 35.08 -3.60 -5.05
C VAL A 264 36.15 -4.59 -5.51
N GLU A 265 35.96 -5.17 -6.68
CA GLU A 265 36.92 -6.12 -7.26
C GLU A 265 38.27 -5.45 -7.53
N LEU A 266 38.29 -4.20 -8.00
CA LEU A 266 39.53 -3.45 -8.16
C LEU A 266 40.24 -3.17 -6.83
N VAL A 267 39.51 -2.85 -5.76
CA VAL A 267 40.10 -2.64 -4.42
C VAL A 267 40.72 -3.94 -3.88
N VAL A 268 40.10 -5.08 -4.17
CA VAL A 268 40.65 -6.40 -3.82
C VAL A 268 41.92 -6.67 -4.62
N VAL A 269 41.90 -6.49 -5.94
CA VAL A 269 43.05 -6.74 -6.81
C VAL A 269 44.22 -5.79 -6.47
N GLU A 270 43.94 -4.51 -6.22
CA GLU A 270 44.92 -3.49 -5.82
C GLU A 270 45.67 -3.87 -4.53
N SER A 271 44.97 -4.51 -3.59
CA SER A 271 45.56 -4.97 -2.34
C SER A 271 46.62 -6.07 -2.55
N PHE A 272 46.46 -6.90 -3.58
CA PHE A 272 47.41 -7.95 -3.94
C PHE A 272 48.51 -7.46 -4.89
N SER A 273 48.22 -6.46 -5.73
CA SER A 273 49.17 -5.95 -6.74
C SER A 273 50.17 -4.91 -6.21
N ARG A 274 50.25 -4.65 -4.89
CA ARG A 274 51.20 -3.66 -4.33
C ARG A 274 52.67 -3.92 -4.68
N LYS A 275 53.04 -5.17 -5.02
CA LYS A 275 54.40 -5.54 -5.43
C LYS A 275 54.77 -5.03 -6.83
N ASP A 276 53.79 -4.80 -7.71
CA ASP A 276 54.00 -4.26 -9.06
C ASP A 276 53.47 -2.82 -9.15
N GLY A 277 54.40 -1.86 -9.13
CA GLY A 277 54.08 -0.44 -9.18
C GLY A 277 53.31 -0.01 -10.44
N HIS A 278 53.48 -0.69 -11.57
CA HIS A 278 52.76 -0.38 -12.81
C HIS A 278 51.31 -0.87 -12.75
N ALA A 279 51.10 -2.12 -12.32
CA ALA A 279 49.76 -2.67 -12.12
C ALA A 279 48.98 -1.83 -11.08
N PHE A 280 49.62 -1.48 -9.97
CA PHE A 280 49.04 -0.64 -8.92
C PHE A 280 48.56 0.72 -9.46
N MET A 281 49.37 1.38 -10.28
CA MET A 281 49.04 2.67 -10.89
C MET A 281 47.86 2.58 -11.87
N ILE A 282 47.85 1.55 -12.73
CA ILE A 282 46.76 1.33 -13.70
C ILE A 282 45.45 1.06 -12.96
N LEU A 283 45.47 0.18 -11.95
CA LEU A 283 44.29 -0.17 -11.15
C LEU A 283 43.71 1.06 -10.44
N HIS A 284 44.56 1.94 -9.90
CA HIS A 284 44.13 3.21 -9.31
C HIS A 284 43.44 4.14 -10.30
N ILE A 285 44.03 4.32 -11.49
CA ILE A 285 43.46 5.17 -12.54
C ILE A 285 42.08 4.65 -12.97
N VAL A 286 41.97 3.33 -13.19
CA VAL A 286 40.69 2.68 -13.53
C VAL A 286 39.68 2.85 -12.38
N GLY A 287 40.11 2.61 -11.14
CA GLY A 287 39.28 2.77 -9.95
C GLY A 287 38.74 4.19 -9.78
N ILE A 288 39.57 5.22 -9.99
CA ILE A 288 39.15 6.62 -10.00
C ILE A 288 38.12 6.87 -11.11
N GLY A 289 38.39 6.36 -12.32
CA GLY A 289 37.46 6.45 -13.46
C GLY A 289 36.08 5.89 -13.12
N LEU A 290 36.00 4.70 -12.53
CA LEU A 290 34.75 4.10 -12.10
C LEU A 290 34.03 4.91 -11.01
N LYS A 291 34.76 5.45 -10.03
CA LYS A 291 34.18 6.33 -8.99
C LYS A 291 33.56 7.58 -9.62
N VAL A 292 34.24 8.21 -10.59
CA VAL A 292 33.73 9.38 -11.30
C VAL A 292 32.47 9.04 -12.10
N VAL A 293 32.47 7.91 -12.82
CA VAL A 293 31.28 7.43 -13.55
C VAL A 293 30.12 7.20 -12.60
N PHE A 294 30.35 6.53 -11.47
CA PHE A 294 29.36 6.32 -10.42
C PHE A 294 28.79 7.65 -9.90
N LEU A 295 29.65 8.62 -9.57
CA LEU A 295 29.24 9.95 -9.10
C LEU A 295 28.34 10.67 -10.11
N VAL A 296 28.67 10.60 -11.41
CA VAL A 296 27.85 11.21 -12.47
C VAL A 296 26.48 10.53 -12.54
N ILE A 297 26.43 9.20 -12.55
CA ILE A 297 25.17 8.44 -12.59
C ILE A 297 24.33 8.74 -11.34
N TRP A 298 24.94 8.75 -10.17
CA TRP A 298 24.26 9.00 -8.89
C TRP A 298 23.71 10.43 -8.80
N CYS A 299 24.50 11.42 -9.21
CA CYS A 299 24.08 12.82 -9.24
C CYS A 299 22.89 13.01 -10.19
N PHE A 300 22.97 12.43 -11.39
CA PHE A 300 21.88 12.46 -12.36
C PHE A 300 20.61 11.77 -11.82
N SER A 301 20.75 10.60 -11.19
CA SER A 301 19.66 9.85 -10.58
C SER A 301 18.98 10.65 -9.46
N THR A 302 19.77 11.21 -8.54
CA THR A 302 19.29 12.08 -7.45
C THR A 302 18.56 13.30 -8.00
N TYR A 303 19.11 13.96 -9.02
CA TYR A 303 18.48 15.10 -9.68
C TYR A 303 17.11 14.74 -10.27
N LEU A 304 17.02 13.61 -10.98
CA LEU A 304 15.78 13.15 -11.58
C LEU A 304 14.71 12.84 -10.53
N MET A 305 15.07 12.12 -9.46
CA MET A 305 14.16 11.82 -8.35
C MET A 305 13.68 13.10 -7.67
N ALA A 306 14.61 14.00 -7.31
CA ALA A 306 14.27 15.27 -6.69
C ALA A 306 13.34 16.09 -7.60
N ARG A 307 13.66 16.22 -8.90
CA ARG A 307 12.84 16.94 -9.88
C ARG A 307 11.41 16.40 -9.93
N SER A 308 11.23 15.08 -9.96
CA SER A 308 9.90 14.46 -10.00
C SER A 308 9.10 14.72 -8.72
N LEU A 309 9.75 14.60 -7.56
CA LEU A 309 9.11 14.93 -6.28
C LEU A 309 8.76 16.42 -6.16
N PHE A 310 9.62 17.32 -6.65
CA PHE A 310 9.33 18.75 -6.71
C PHE A 310 8.13 19.06 -7.62
N HIS A 311 8.04 18.39 -8.77
CA HIS A 311 6.88 18.49 -9.67
C HIS A 311 5.60 18.07 -8.96
N SER A 312 5.61 16.89 -8.34
CA SER A 312 4.48 16.37 -7.54
C SER A 312 4.10 17.31 -6.40
N SER A 313 5.07 17.89 -5.69
CA SER A 313 4.83 18.90 -4.65
C SER A 313 4.15 20.15 -5.20
N ARG A 314 4.52 20.61 -6.40
CA ARG A 314 3.91 21.78 -7.05
C ARG A 314 2.45 21.49 -7.43
N VAL A 315 2.19 20.33 -8.02
CA VAL A 315 0.84 19.88 -8.38
C VAL A 315 -0.07 19.83 -7.16
N LEU A 316 0.38 19.19 -6.07
CA LEU A 316 -0.40 19.10 -4.82
C LEU A 316 -0.68 20.46 -4.17
N ARG A 317 0.28 21.41 -4.26
CA ARG A 317 0.05 22.78 -3.77
C ARG A 317 -1.04 23.50 -4.55
N LEU A 318 -1.12 23.28 -5.87
CA LEU A 318 -2.18 23.85 -6.70
C LEU A 318 -3.52 23.20 -6.37
N GLU A 319 -3.55 21.87 -6.24
CA GLU A 319 -4.78 21.15 -5.87
C GLU A 319 -5.31 21.57 -4.51
N ARG A 320 -4.43 21.75 -3.53
CA ARG A 320 -4.79 22.26 -2.19
C ARG A 320 -5.45 23.64 -2.24
N LYS A 321 -5.08 24.49 -3.21
CA LYS A 321 -5.71 25.81 -3.39
C LYS A 321 -7.07 25.71 -4.10
N ARG A 322 -7.24 24.72 -4.98
CA ARG A 322 -8.45 24.50 -5.79
C ARG A 322 -9.55 23.78 -5.02
N THR A 323 -9.18 22.76 -4.26
CA THR A 323 -10.13 21.86 -3.59
C THR A 323 -10.50 22.37 -2.19
N ARG A 324 -11.65 21.92 -1.70
CA ARG A 324 -12.13 22.14 -0.33
C ARG A 324 -12.32 20.78 0.37
N GLY A 325 -12.60 20.80 1.68
CA GLY A 325 -12.91 19.60 2.45
C GLY A 325 -11.80 18.55 2.48
N VAL A 326 -12.17 17.27 2.37
CA VAL A 326 -11.27 16.12 2.51
C VAL A 326 -10.20 16.09 1.42
N ALA A 327 -10.56 16.39 0.17
CA ALA A 327 -9.59 16.47 -0.92
C ALA A 327 -8.45 17.47 -0.63
N ARG A 328 -8.78 18.63 -0.02
CA ARG A 328 -7.78 19.60 0.42
C ARG A 328 -6.91 19.06 1.56
N GLN A 329 -7.50 18.35 2.52
CA GLN A 329 -6.77 17.72 3.62
C GLN A 329 -5.82 16.62 3.12
N GLN A 330 -6.26 15.79 2.17
CA GLN A 330 -5.45 14.78 1.50
C GLN A 330 -4.29 15.41 0.71
N ALA A 331 -4.56 16.45 -0.09
CA ALA A 331 -3.51 17.17 -0.82
C ALA A 331 -2.49 17.80 0.15
N HIS A 332 -2.95 18.32 1.29
CA HIS A 332 -2.09 18.84 2.35
C HIS A 332 -1.21 17.75 2.98
N TRP A 333 -1.82 16.62 3.36
CA TRP A 333 -1.11 15.47 3.92
C TRP A 333 -0.08 14.90 2.93
N ALA A 334 -0.47 14.70 1.67
CA ALA A 334 0.41 14.26 0.60
C ALA A 334 1.57 15.25 0.37
N THR A 335 1.31 16.56 0.46
CA THR A 335 2.37 17.58 0.38
C THR A 335 3.39 17.44 1.50
N ARG A 336 2.98 17.10 2.73
CA ARG A 336 3.91 16.87 3.86
C ARG A 336 4.78 15.65 3.61
N ILE A 337 4.20 14.56 3.10
CA ILE A 337 4.92 13.34 2.75
C ILE A 337 5.96 13.63 1.67
N ILE A 338 5.57 14.25 0.56
CA ILE A 338 6.51 14.58 -0.53
C ILE A 338 7.62 15.50 -0.05
N ARG A 339 7.35 16.46 0.85
CA ARG A 339 8.41 17.31 1.41
C ARG A 339 9.44 16.53 2.23
N MET A 340 8.97 15.58 3.04
CA MET A 340 9.86 14.68 3.78
C MET A 340 10.70 13.85 2.80
N GLU A 341 10.07 13.28 1.76
CA GLU A 341 10.78 12.49 0.74
C GLU A 341 11.80 13.30 -0.03
N ILE A 342 11.49 14.54 -0.40
CA ILE A 342 12.46 15.46 -1.03
C ILE A 342 13.67 15.64 -0.10
N ALA A 343 13.44 15.89 1.19
CA ALA A 343 14.53 16.04 2.14
C ALA A 343 15.37 14.77 2.23
N VAL A 344 14.76 13.60 2.36
CA VAL A 344 15.46 12.31 2.43
C VAL A 344 16.26 12.03 1.15
N VAL A 345 15.67 12.21 -0.03
CA VAL A 345 16.34 11.99 -1.32
C VAL A 345 17.55 12.92 -1.48
N LEU A 346 17.39 14.19 -1.12
CA LEU A 346 18.50 15.14 -1.19
C LEU A 346 19.59 14.82 -0.17
N THR A 347 19.22 14.42 1.06
CA THR A 347 20.19 14.03 2.08
C THR A 347 20.99 12.81 1.64
N ILE A 348 20.34 11.71 1.26
CA ILE A 348 20.99 10.50 0.70
C ILE A 348 21.86 10.87 -0.51
N GLY A 349 21.30 11.63 -1.45
CA GLY A 349 21.99 12.04 -2.67
C GLY A 349 23.29 12.80 -2.38
N ILE A 350 23.24 13.78 -1.49
CA ILE A 350 24.37 14.63 -1.12
C ILE A 350 25.41 13.85 -0.30
N THR A 351 25.00 13.06 0.69
CA THR A 351 25.95 12.32 1.55
C THR A 351 26.69 11.25 0.77
N THR A 352 26.00 10.52 -0.10
CA THR A 352 26.64 9.51 -0.93
C THR A 352 27.54 10.18 -1.95
N PHE A 353 27.11 11.27 -2.60
CA PHE A 353 27.99 12.03 -3.50
C PHE A 353 29.26 12.53 -2.80
N ALA A 354 29.12 13.13 -1.61
CA ALA A 354 30.26 13.64 -0.86
C ALA A 354 31.23 12.52 -0.45
N THR A 355 30.70 11.40 0.04
CA THR A 355 31.49 10.22 0.44
C THR A 355 32.31 9.67 -0.72
N TRP A 356 31.67 9.50 -1.88
CA TRP A 356 32.33 8.97 -3.08
C TRP A 356 33.28 9.97 -3.73
N LEU A 357 32.99 11.27 -3.65
CA LEU A 357 33.90 12.32 -4.11
C LEU A 357 35.18 12.33 -3.27
N VAL A 358 35.04 12.24 -1.95
CA VAL A 358 36.19 12.17 -1.03
C VAL A 358 36.97 10.87 -1.26
N ALA A 359 36.30 9.74 -1.47
CA ALA A 359 36.94 8.48 -1.81
C ALA A 359 37.74 8.55 -3.13
N ALA A 360 37.19 9.22 -4.16
CA ALA A 360 37.89 9.45 -5.42
C ALA A 360 39.09 10.40 -5.26
N ALA A 361 38.93 11.49 -4.50
CA ALA A 361 40.00 12.43 -4.21
C ALA A 361 41.14 11.76 -3.44
N PHE A 362 40.83 10.88 -2.48
CA PHE A 362 41.85 10.12 -1.75
C PHE A 362 42.58 9.13 -2.65
N SER A 363 41.87 8.37 -3.50
CA SER A 363 42.56 7.52 -4.49
C SER A 363 43.47 8.32 -5.42
N ALA A 364 43.11 9.56 -5.78
CA ALA A 364 43.96 10.43 -6.58
C ALA A 364 45.17 10.97 -5.78
N ILE A 365 45.00 11.28 -4.50
CA ILE A 365 46.10 11.68 -3.62
C ILE A 365 47.06 10.52 -3.40
N ASP A 366 46.56 9.30 -3.13
CA ASP A 366 47.36 8.10 -2.97
C ASP A 366 48.19 7.82 -4.23
N LEU A 367 47.61 8.00 -5.41
CA LEU A 367 48.31 7.93 -6.71
C LEU A 367 49.43 8.98 -6.86
N CYS A 368 49.21 10.20 -6.35
CA CYS A 368 50.21 11.28 -6.40
C CYS A 368 51.28 11.19 -5.30
N CYS A 369 50.98 10.51 -4.19
CA CYS A 369 51.80 10.46 -2.98
C CYS A 369 52.39 9.08 -2.71
N ILE A 370 52.52 8.22 -3.73
CA ILE A 370 53.05 6.84 -3.63
C ILE A 370 54.33 6.75 -2.79
N ASN A 371 55.17 7.80 -2.78
CA ASN A 371 56.44 7.81 -2.04
C ASN A 371 56.35 8.26 -0.56
N ASN A 372 55.18 8.58 -0.01
CA ASN A 372 55.04 9.05 1.38
C ASN A 372 54.14 8.13 2.22
N PRO A 373 54.69 7.13 2.93
CA PRO A 373 53.91 6.17 3.71
C PRO A 373 53.17 6.80 4.91
N ASN A 374 53.64 7.94 5.41
CA ASN A 374 53.05 8.58 6.60
C ASN A 374 51.71 9.27 6.32
N SER A 375 51.39 9.62 5.06
CA SER A 375 50.09 10.24 4.73
C SER A 375 48.95 9.22 4.68
N VAL A 376 49.23 7.96 4.33
CA VAL A 376 48.21 6.94 4.01
C VAL A 376 47.33 6.59 5.22
N VAL A 377 47.92 6.53 6.42
CA VAL A 377 47.21 6.09 7.64
C VAL A 377 46.14 7.10 8.08
N SER A 378 46.37 8.41 7.94
CA SER A 378 45.41 9.43 8.37
C SER A 378 44.17 9.49 7.46
N TRP A 379 44.34 9.24 6.15
CA TRP A 379 43.27 9.35 5.16
C TRP A 379 42.33 8.14 5.17
N SER A 380 42.87 6.93 5.41
CA SER A 380 42.07 5.71 5.50
C SER A 380 40.96 5.80 6.56
N ARG A 381 41.27 6.39 7.72
CA ARG A 381 40.32 6.56 8.83
C ARG A 381 39.19 7.55 8.51
N LEU A 382 39.52 8.67 7.88
CA LEU A 382 38.52 9.65 7.45
C LEU A 382 37.59 9.05 6.38
N ARG A 383 38.15 8.28 5.45
CA ARG A 383 37.37 7.53 4.45
C ARG A 383 36.40 6.55 5.11
N THR A 384 36.86 5.70 6.04
CA THR A 384 35.98 4.75 6.73
C THR A 384 34.85 5.46 7.48
N PHE A 385 35.18 6.55 8.19
CA PHE A 385 34.18 7.34 8.90
C PHE A 385 33.09 7.91 7.97
N LEU A 386 33.47 8.42 6.79
CA LEU A 386 32.51 8.92 5.81
C LEU A 386 31.62 7.80 5.25
N HIS A 387 32.17 6.64 4.89
CA HIS A 387 31.37 5.49 4.45
C HIS A 387 30.37 5.04 5.51
N ARG A 388 30.78 4.96 6.77
CA ARG A 388 29.90 4.56 7.88
C ARG A 388 28.78 5.58 8.12
N SER A 389 29.11 6.86 8.01
CA SER A 389 28.11 7.94 8.08
C SER A 389 27.10 7.84 6.94
N ASP A 390 27.56 7.55 5.72
CA ASP A 390 26.67 7.38 4.57
C ASP A 390 25.73 6.16 4.72
N VAL A 391 26.27 5.02 5.15
CA VAL A 391 25.52 3.80 5.47
C VAL A 391 24.40 4.10 6.49
N MET A 392 24.71 4.86 7.55
CA MET A 392 23.73 5.29 8.55
C MET A 392 22.64 6.18 7.94
N VAL A 393 23.03 7.18 7.15
CA VAL A 393 22.10 8.10 6.48
C VAL A 393 21.17 7.35 5.53
N ASN A 394 21.70 6.39 4.77
CA ASN A 394 20.93 5.54 3.87
C ASN A 394 19.93 4.67 4.62
N ALA A 395 20.34 4.04 5.72
CA ALA A 395 19.45 3.25 6.58
C ALA A 395 18.30 4.09 7.15
N ILE A 396 18.63 5.25 7.73
CA ILE A 396 17.62 6.18 8.28
C ILE A 396 16.68 6.67 7.18
N GLY A 397 17.22 7.05 6.01
CA GLY A 397 16.44 7.56 4.90
C GLY A 397 15.44 6.52 4.36
N ILE A 398 15.85 5.27 4.20
CA ILE A 398 14.95 4.17 3.80
C ILE A 398 13.88 3.92 4.88
N ALA A 399 14.27 3.94 6.15
CA ALA A 399 13.33 3.75 7.26
C ALA A 399 12.31 4.91 7.36
N LEU A 400 12.71 6.14 7.00
CA LEU A 400 11.82 7.29 6.89
C LEU A 400 10.86 7.16 5.69
N MET A 401 11.38 6.80 4.52
CA MET A 401 10.59 6.65 3.30
C MET A 401 9.58 5.50 3.36
N SER A 402 9.95 4.38 3.97
CA SER A 402 9.05 3.24 4.20
C SER A 402 7.94 3.53 5.20
N GLY A 403 8.04 4.64 5.93
CA GLY A 403 7.07 5.01 6.94
C GLY A 403 7.22 4.24 8.26
N VAL A 404 8.36 3.55 8.45
CA VAL A 404 8.73 2.90 9.71
C VAL A 404 9.06 3.97 10.74
N LEU A 405 10.02 4.86 10.44
CA LEU A 405 10.42 5.91 11.38
C LEU A 405 9.40 7.05 11.45
N TRP A 406 8.87 7.48 10.31
CA TRP A 406 7.99 8.63 10.26
C TRP A 406 6.66 8.33 9.58
N ARG A 407 5.57 8.71 10.23
CA ARG A 407 4.24 8.72 9.61
C ARG A 407 3.70 10.12 9.78
N ALA A 408 3.39 10.79 8.67
CA ALA A 408 2.52 11.95 8.74
C ALA A 408 1.24 11.48 9.42
N PRO A 409 0.89 11.99 10.63
CA PRO A 409 -0.42 11.71 11.19
C PRO A 409 -1.42 12.15 10.13
N LEU A 410 -2.30 11.23 9.78
CA LEU A 410 -3.45 11.60 8.99
C LEU A 410 -4.25 12.65 9.79
N PRO A 411 -4.97 13.56 9.12
CA PRO A 411 -5.81 14.54 9.81
C PRO A 411 -6.64 13.83 10.88
N THR A 412 -6.32 14.10 12.15
CA THR A 412 -6.89 13.38 13.30
C THR A 412 -8.26 13.92 13.65
N ALA A 413 -9.08 13.05 14.25
CA ALA A 413 -10.44 13.28 14.71
C ALA A 413 -10.64 14.39 15.76
N ASN A 414 -9.64 15.17 16.16
CA ASN A 414 -9.92 16.35 17.00
C ASN A 414 -10.67 17.45 16.23
N ASP A 415 -10.64 17.43 14.89
CA ASP A 415 -11.60 18.19 14.07
C ASP A 415 -13.02 17.58 14.14
N LEU A 416 -13.16 16.29 14.50
CA LEU A 416 -14.43 15.58 14.68
C LEU A 416 -15.08 15.88 16.04
N GLU A 417 -14.35 16.14 17.13
CA GLU A 417 -14.95 16.48 18.44
C GLU A 417 -15.88 17.70 18.37
N ARG A 418 -15.47 18.75 17.64
CA ARG A 418 -16.28 19.95 17.43
C ARG A 418 -17.51 19.69 16.55
N VAL A 419 -17.45 18.67 15.69
CA VAL A 419 -18.54 18.22 14.82
C VAL A 419 -19.46 17.23 15.55
N GLU A 420 -18.93 16.49 16.52
CA GLU A 420 -19.66 15.59 17.40
C GLU A 420 -20.57 16.39 18.34
N GLU A 421 -20.08 17.52 18.85
CA GLU A 421 -20.87 18.50 19.61
C GLU A 421 -22.04 19.07 18.77
N ILE A 422 -21.82 19.34 17.48
CA ILE A 422 -22.87 19.78 16.54
C ILE A 422 -23.84 18.64 16.19
N SER A 423 -23.39 17.39 16.17
CA SER A 423 -24.21 16.22 15.87
C SER A 423 -25.09 15.79 17.06
N ARG A 424 -24.62 16.01 18.30
CA ARG A 424 -25.41 15.78 19.52
C ARG A 424 -26.60 16.74 19.63
N MET A 425 -26.54 17.92 19.00
CA MET A 425 -27.68 18.85 18.92
C MET A 425 -28.87 18.31 18.10
N ARG A 426 -28.77 17.11 17.53
CA ARG A 426 -29.71 16.59 16.52
C ARG A 426 -30.68 15.51 17.00
N HIS A 427 -30.67 15.14 18.28
CA HIS A 427 -31.76 14.33 18.84
C HIS A 427 -33.05 15.15 19.10
N GLY A 428 -33.19 16.30 18.43
CA GLY A 428 -34.40 17.12 18.41
C GLY A 428 -35.54 16.42 17.66
N ASN A 429 -36.23 15.54 18.37
CA ASN A 429 -37.69 15.44 18.35
C ASN A 429 -38.35 15.16 16.98
N SER A 430 -37.83 14.24 16.16
CA SER A 430 -38.61 13.72 15.01
C SER A 430 -39.96 13.12 15.44
N LEU A 431 -40.12 12.76 16.72
CA LEU A 431 -41.36 12.24 17.31
C LEU A 431 -42.17 13.29 18.09
N SER A 432 -41.77 14.57 18.12
CA SER A 432 -42.52 15.58 18.91
C SER A 432 -43.90 15.92 18.36
N HIS A 433 -44.15 15.59 17.10
CA HIS A 433 -45.46 15.80 16.47
C HIS A 433 -46.42 14.65 16.77
N LEU A 434 -45.93 13.52 17.28
CA LEU A 434 -46.76 12.36 17.65
C LEU A 434 -47.33 12.54 19.05
N GLU A 435 -48.55 12.06 19.23
CA GLU A 435 -49.10 11.89 20.56
C GLU A 435 -48.34 10.79 21.34
N VAL A 436 -48.50 10.77 22.67
CA VAL A 436 -47.78 9.82 23.55
C VAL A 436 -48.06 8.37 23.13
N HIS A 437 -49.32 8.03 22.83
CA HIS A 437 -49.71 6.67 22.44
C HIS A 437 -49.15 6.28 21.06
N GLU A 438 -49.07 7.22 20.12
CA GLU A 438 -48.46 7.00 18.81
C GLU A 438 -46.96 6.81 18.91
N LYS A 439 -46.31 7.56 19.81
CA LYS A 439 -44.89 7.40 20.12
C LYS A 439 -44.60 6.02 20.70
N GLU A 440 -45.40 5.56 21.66
CA GLU A 440 -45.30 4.22 22.23
C GLU A 440 -45.46 3.12 21.16
N ALA A 441 -46.44 3.27 20.27
CA ALA A 441 -46.66 2.32 19.17
C ALA A 441 -45.52 2.34 18.14
N TYR A 442 -44.97 3.52 17.84
CA TYR A 442 -43.82 3.69 16.97
C TYR A 442 -42.57 3.02 17.56
N GLU A 443 -42.30 3.24 18.85
CA GLU A 443 -41.18 2.64 19.59
C GLU A 443 -41.33 1.12 19.69
N ALA A 444 -42.51 0.60 20.02
CA ALA A 444 -42.79 -0.82 20.05
C ALA A 444 -42.55 -1.50 18.68
N LYS A 445 -42.91 -0.83 17.59
CA LYS A 445 -42.63 -1.33 16.24
C LYS A 445 -41.13 -1.30 15.91
N ALA A 446 -40.39 -0.28 16.37
CA ALA A 446 -38.93 -0.23 16.21
C ALA A 446 -38.23 -1.34 17.00
N GLU A 447 -38.70 -1.65 18.21
CA GLU A 447 -38.21 -2.77 19.03
C GLU A 447 -38.48 -4.12 18.36
N GLU A 448 -39.70 -4.31 17.82
CA GLU A 448 -40.01 -5.47 17.00
C GLU A 448 -39.04 -5.61 15.81
N LEU A 449 -38.76 -4.52 15.09
CA LEU A 449 -37.82 -4.52 13.97
C LEU A 449 -36.38 -4.84 14.38
N ALA A 450 -35.93 -4.34 15.53
CA ALA A 450 -34.62 -4.66 16.08
C ALA A 450 -34.49 -6.15 16.39
N GLY A 451 -35.58 -6.81 16.78
CA GLY A 451 -35.65 -8.26 16.99
C GLY A 451 -35.74 -9.12 15.71
N ARG A 452 -35.69 -8.54 14.50
CA ARG A 452 -35.78 -9.30 13.23
C ARG A 452 -34.42 -9.52 12.55
N GLY A 453 -33.40 -9.88 13.33
CA GLY A 453 -32.15 -10.42 12.78
C GLY A 453 -32.31 -11.84 12.26
N PHE A 454 -31.31 -12.38 11.56
CA PHE A 454 -31.26 -13.78 11.13
C PHE A 454 -29.83 -14.32 11.18
N HIS A 455 -29.67 -15.65 11.32
CA HIS A 455 -28.35 -16.29 11.29
C HIS A 455 -27.80 -16.39 9.87
N LEU A 456 -26.48 -16.22 9.70
CA LEU A 456 -25.79 -16.37 8.41
C LEU A 456 -26.07 -17.72 7.75
N ARG A 457 -26.18 -18.79 8.54
CA ARG A 457 -26.67 -20.10 8.10
C ARG A 457 -27.94 -20.02 7.25
N SER A 458 -28.96 -19.32 7.72
CA SER A 458 -30.27 -19.24 7.05
C SER A 458 -30.17 -18.57 5.68
N LEU A 459 -29.28 -17.57 5.55
CA LEU A 459 -28.98 -16.94 4.26
C LEU A 459 -28.31 -17.91 3.28
N LEU A 460 -27.38 -18.75 3.75
CA LEU A 460 -26.69 -19.72 2.89
C LEU A 460 -27.57 -20.90 2.48
N GLU A 461 -28.46 -21.35 3.37
CA GLU A 461 -29.49 -22.34 3.05
C GLU A 461 -30.48 -21.77 2.03
N PHE A 462 -30.90 -20.51 2.20
CA PHE A 462 -31.69 -19.80 1.20
C PHE A 462 -30.97 -19.65 -0.14
N TRP A 463 -29.68 -19.37 -0.12
CA TRP A 463 -28.85 -19.29 -1.33
C TRP A 463 -28.77 -20.64 -2.07
N ASP A 464 -28.66 -21.77 -1.35
CA ASP A 464 -28.67 -23.10 -1.97
C ASP A 464 -29.99 -23.38 -2.71
N LEU A 465 -31.12 -22.99 -2.12
CA LEU A 465 -32.44 -23.10 -2.76
C LEU A 465 -32.57 -22.23 -4.02
N LEU A 466 -31.94 -21.06 -4.04
CA LEU A 466 -31.88 -20.22 -5.23
C LEU A 466 -31.04 -20.84 -6.34
N LEU A 467 -29.89 -21.48 -6.00
CA LEU A 467 -29.06 -22.19 -6.96
C LEU A 467 -29.78 -23.37 -7.62
N ASP A 468 -30.69 -24.02 -6.89
CA ASP A 468 -31.56 -25.07 -7.44
C ASP A 468 -32.64 -24.53 -8.40
N GLN A 469 -32.84 -23.21 -8.46
CA GLN A 469 -33.88 -22.52 -9.23
C GLN A 469 -35.31 -23.03 -8.95
N THR A 470 -35.49 -23.77 -7.87
CA THR A 470 -36.79 -24.29 -7.44
C THR A 470 -37.65 -23.17 -6.86
N LEU A 471 -37.02 -22.26 -6.10
CA LEU A 471 -37.69 -21.14 -5.47
C LEU A 471 -37.93 -19.96 -6.42
N MET A 472 -36.95 -19.67 -7.29
CA MET A 472 -36.99 -18.57 -8.25
C MET A 472 -36.50 -19.04 -9.62
N PRO A 473 -37.40 -19.52 -10.49
CA PRO A 473 -37.06 -19.93 -11.84
C PRO A 473 -36.45 -18.75 -12.62
N GLY A 474 -35.22 -18.90 -13.11
CA GLY A 474 -34.48 -17.82 -13.78
C GLY A 474 -33.50 -17.05 -12.90
N PHE A 475 -33.35 -17.43 -11.61
CA PHE A 475 -32.28 -16.89 -10.78
C PHE A 475 -30.92 -17.12 -11.41
N CYS A 476 -30.14 -16.05 -11.55
CA CYS A 476 -28.79 -16.07 -12.09
C CYS A 476 -27.86 -15.36 -11.10
N PRO A 477 -26.95 -16.09 -10.41
CA PRO A 477 -26.09 -15.51 -9.39
C PRO A 477 -25.37 -14.22 -9.82
N SER A 478 -24.85 -14.18 -11.05
CA SER A 478 -24.07 -13.05 -11.56
C SER A 478 -24.89 -11.82 -11.95
N SER A 479 -26.21 -11.96 -12.10
CA SER A 479 -27.03 -10.95 -12.78
C SER A 479 -28.29 -10.57 -12.00
N SER A 480 -28.86 -11.48 -11.22
CA SER A 480 -30.03 -11.19 -10.40
C SER A 480 -29.71 -10.11 -9.36
N LEU A 481 -30.55 -9.08 -9.35
CA LEU A 481 -30.51 -8.00 -8.39
C LEU A 481 -31.22 -8.41 -7.11
N THR A 482 -30.93 -7.69 -6.03
CA THR A 482 -31.61 -7.92 -4.75
C THR A 482 -33.11 -7.70 -4.86
N VAL A 483 -33.56 -6.72 -5.65
CA VAL A 483 -34.99 -6.52 -5.94
C VAL A 483 -35.64 -7.71 -6.65
N ASP A 484 -34.91 -8.38 -7.54
CA ASP A 484 -35.41 -9.58 -8.23
C ASP A 484 -35.65 -10.71 -7.22
N VAL A 485 -34.70 -10.92 -6.31
CA VAL A 485 -34.81 -11.93 -5.25
C VAL A 485 -35.90 -11.58 -4.24
N VAL A 486 -36.06 -10.31 -3.89
CA VAL A 486 -37.16 -9.86 -3.02
C VAL A 486 -38.52 -10.22 -3.62
N ARG A 487 -38.72 -9.92 -4.91
CA ARG A 487 -39.98 -10.14 -5.61
C ARG A 487 -40.21 -11.62 -5.98
N GLY A 488 -39.17 -12.30 -6.43
CA GLY A 488 -39.23 -13.67 -6.96
C GLY A 488 -39.14 -14.76 -5.89
N ALA A 489 -38.49 -14.50 -4.75
CA ALA A 489 -38.24 -15.52 -3.73
C ALA A 489 -38.71 -15.12 -2.33
N ILE A 490 -38.33 -13.93 -1.83
CA ILE A 490 -38.59 -13.53 -0.44
C ILE A 490 -40.09 -13.37 -0.18
N ILE A 491 -40.81 -12.57 -0.99
CA ILE A 491 -42.26 -12.37 -0.83
C ILE A 491 -43.05 -13.69 -0.96
N PRO A 492 -42.80 -14.57 -1.95
CA PRO A 492 -43.46 -15.87 -2.00
C PRO A 492 -43.16 -16.73 -0.75
N LEU A 493 -41.91 -16.76 -0.30
CA LEU A 493 -41.48 -17.61 0.81
C LEU A 493 -41.98 -17.10 2.17
N SER A 494 -42.18 -15.79 2.35
CA SER A 494 -42.60 -15.19 3.62
C SER A 494 -44.12 -15.03 3.79
N ARG A 495 -44.90 -15.55 2.84
CA ARG A 495 -46.37 -15.61 2.94
C ARG A 495 -46.81 -16.50 4.11
N LYS A 496 -47.81 -16.05 4.88
CA LYS A 496 -48.42 -16.78 6.00
C LYS A 496 -49.93 -16.62 5.98
N GLY A 497 -50.64 -17.70 5.65
CA GLY A 497 -52.10 -17.69 5.53
C GLY A 497 -52.59 -16.66 4.49
N GLY A 498 -53.51 -15.78 4.91
CA GLY A 498 -54.03 -14.69 4.08
C GLY A 498 -53.10 -13.47 3.97
N GLY A 499 -52.10 -13.34 4.84
CA GLY A 499 -51.18 -12.21 4.93
C GLY A 499 -49.73 -12.61 4.66
N GLY A 500 -48.80 -11.92 5.31
CA GLY A 500 -47.39 -12.31 5.29
C GLY A 500 -46.56 -11.59 6.35
N VAL A 501 -45.39 -12.15 6.62
CA VAL A 501 -44.46 -11.67 7.64
C VAL A 501 -43.11 -11.34 7.01
N ALA A 502 -42.20 -10.73 7.76
CA ALA A 502 -40.80 -10.63 7.36
C ALA A 502 -40.17 -12.04 7.26
N LEU A 503 -39.27 -12.26 6.30
CA LEU A 503 -38.65 -13.58 6.13
C LEU A 503 -37.78 -13.96 7.33
N ALA A 504 -37.11 -12.98 7.94
CA ALA A 504 -36.36 -13.18 9.18
C ALA A 504 -37.25 -13.72 10.33
N THR A 505 -38.45 -13.16 10.51
CA THR A 505 -39.43 -13.66 11.49
C THR A 505 -39.81 -15.11 11.22
N LYS A 506 -39.97 -15.50 9.95
CA LYS A 506 -40.25 -16.90 9.58
C LYS A 506 -39.06 -17.82 9.86
N TRP A 507 -37.83 -17.39 9.54
CA TRP A 507 -36.61 -18.15 9.85
C TRP A 507 -36.41 -18.37 11.35
N ASN A 508 -36.81 -17.40 12.18
CA ASN A 508 -36.67 -17.50 13.64
C ASN A 508 -37.90 -18.08 14.34
N CYS A 509 -38.85 -18.67 13.61
CA CYS A 509 -40.09 -19.22 14.18
C CYS A 509 -40.85 -18.22 15.06
N GLU A 510 -40.95 -16.96 14.62
CA GLU A 510 -41.59 -15.84 15.32
C GLU A 510 -40.91 -15.41 16.62
N GLN A 511 -39.73 -15.94 16.92
CA GLN A 511 -38.91 -15.48 18.03
C GLN A 511 -38.06 -14.27 17.62
N ALA A 512 -37.90 -13.34 18.55
CA ALA A 512 -36.99 -12.22 18.38
C ALA A 512 -35.54 -12.74 18.40
N LEU A 513 -34.76 -12.34 17.39
CA LEU A 513 -33.34 -12.60 17.28
C LEU A 513 -32.63 -11.27 17.07
N VAL A 514 -31.86 -10.85 18.07
CA VAL A 514 -31.13 -9.58 18.03
C VAL A 514 -29.89 -9.71 17.12
N PRO A 515 -29.73 -8.87 16.10
CA PRO A 515 -28.59 -8.89 15.18
C PRO A 515 -27.32 -8.31 15.83
N GLN A 516 -26.17 -8.91 15.52
CA GLN A 516 -24.84 -8.38 15.87
C GLN A 516 -24.32 -7.40 14.82
N CYS A 517 -24.83 -7.48 13.60
CA CYS A 517 -24.40 -6.63 12.49
C CYS A 517 -25.59 -6.13 11.66
N MET A 518 -25.66 -4.82 11.45
CA MET A 518 -26.60 -4.23 10.50
C MET A 518 -25.96 -4.08 9.12
N VAL A 519 -26.70 -4.44 8.08
CA VAL A 519 -26.21 -4.45 6.70
C VAL A 519 -26.85 -3.31 5.91
N THR A 520 -26.05 -2.31 5.55
CA THR A 520 -26.46 -1.25 4.63
C THR A 520 -26.19 -1.68 3.19
N HIS A 521 -27.23 -1.71 2.36
CA HIS A 521 -27.13 -2.12 0.96
C HIS A 521 -28.15 -1.40 0.08
N SER A 522 -27.92 -1.41 -1.25
CA SER A 522 -28.93 -1.00 -2.22
C SER A 522 -29.65 -2.21 -2.81
N TRP A 523 -30.94 -2.06 -3.11
CA TRP A 523 -31.72 -3.09 -3.79
C TRP A 523 -31.38 -3.24 -5.29
N SER A 524 -30.75 -2.21 -5.88
CA SER A 524 -30.20 -2.28 -7.23
C SER A 524 -28.88 -3.06 -7.29
N ASN A 525 -28.30 -3.43 -6.14
CA ASN A 525 -27.08 -4.22 -6.12
C ASN A 525 -27.40 -5.68 -6.47
N SER A 526 -26.46 -6.33 -7.17
CA SER A 526 -26.54 -7.77 -7.39
C SER A 526 -26.63 -8.52 -6.07
N PHE A 527 -27.52 -9.50 -5.99
CA PHE A 527 -27.77 -10.25 -4.77
C PHE A 527 -26.55 -11.09 -4.34
N ILE A 528 -25.69 -11.49 -5.28
CA ILE A 528 -24.43 -12.17 -4.96
C ILE A 528 -23.44 -11.26 -4.23
N ASN A 529 -23.41 -9.97 -4.57
CA ASN A 529 -22.53 -9.02 -3.89
C ASN A 529 -22.98 -8.80 -2.45
N LEU A 530 -24.30 -8.69 -2.22
CA LEU A 530 -24.90 -8.65 -0.88
C LEU A 530 -24.48 -9.86 -0.05
N SER A 531 -24.71 -11.06 -0.58
CA SER A 531 -24.45 -12.30 0.15
C SER A 531 -22.95 -12.54 0.36
N ALA A 532 -22.13 -12.32 -0.66
CA ALA A 532 -20.68 -12.46 -0.58
C ALA A 532 -20.05 -11.46 0.40
N ALA A 533 -20.55 -10.23 0.47
CA ALA A 533 -20.07 -9.23 1.40
C ALA A 533 -20.37 -9.59 2.85
N ILE A 534 -21.55 -10.14 3.14
CA ILE A 534 -21.91 -10.65 4.48
C ILE A 534 -21.00 -11.82 4.87
N VAL A 535 -20.75 -12.77 3.95
CA VAL A 535 -19.81 -13.86 4.17
C VAL A 535 -18.38 -13.35 4.40
N GLY A 536 -17.95 -12.36 3.60
CA GLY A 536 -16.63 -11.74 3.72
C GLY A 536 -16.45 -11.03 5.05
N ASP A 537 -17.49 -10.33 5.52
CA ASP A 537 -17.53 -9.71 6.84
C ASP A 537 -17.38 -10.74 7.96
N ALA A 538 -18.16 -11.83 7.91
CA ALA A 538 -18.08 -12.91 8.90
C ALA A 538 -16.68 -13.56 8.96
N LEU A 539 -16.03 -13.73 7.81
CA LEU A 539 -14.67 -14.27 7.69
C LEU A 539 -13.56 -13.23 7.94
N GLY A 540 -13.89 -11.96 8.17
CA GLY A 540 -12.91 -10.88 8.37
C GLY A 540 -12.09 -10.56 7.10
N LEU A 541 -12.66 -10.75 5.92
CA LEU A 541 -12.01 -10.45 4.64
C LEU A 541 -12.23 -8.98 4.24
N GLU A 542 -11.19 -8.35 3.70
CA GLU A 542 -11.26 -6.97 3.21
C GLU A 542 -12.05 -6.83 1.89
N THR A 543 -12.02 -7.88 1.05
CA THR A 543 -12.69 -7.89 -0.25
C THR A 543 -13.44 -9.18 -0.47
N TYR A 544 -14.62 -9.10 -1.08
CA TYR A 544 -15.51 -10.25 -1.24
C TYR A 544 -15.51 -10.87 -2.66
N GLY A 545 -14.72 -10.36 -3.60
CA GLY A 545 -14.72 -10.82 -5.00
C GLY A 545 -14.32 -12.29 -5.20
N ASP A 546 -13.54 -12.88 -4.30
CA ASP A 546 -13.26 -14.33 -4.34
C ASP A 546 -14.47 -15.16 -3.90
N ILE A 547 -15.25 -14.64 -2.94
CA ILE A 547 -16.47 -15.29 -2.46
C ILE A 547 -17.55 -15.26 -3.55
N THR A 548 -17.71 -14.16 -4.30
CA THR A 548 -18.70 -14.12 -5.39
C THR A 548 -18.47 -15.24 -6.40
N ARG A 549 -17.22 -15.48 -6.81
CA ARG A 549 -16.87 -16.57 -7.74
C ARG A 549 -17.24 -17.94 -7.18
N ARG A 550 -17.11 -18.15 -5.87
CA ARG A 550 -17.42 -19.42 -5.20
C ARG A 550 -18.92 -19.61 -5.03
N LEU A 551 -19.67 -18.56 -4.67
CA LEU A 551 -21.13 -18.61 -4.49
C LEU A 551 -21.90 -18.87 -5.79
N CYS A 552 -21.27 -18.73 -6.97
CA CYS A 552 -21.89 -19.10 -8.24
C CYS A 552 -22.17 -20.60 -8.42
N THR A 553 -21.62 -21.48 -7.58
CA THR A 553 -21.77 -22.95 -7.73
C THR A 553 -22.06 -23.62 -6.39
N LYS A 554 -22.77 -24.75 -6.39
CA LYS A 554 -23.02 -25.54 -5.18
C LYS A 554 -21.73 -26.05 -4.51
N ALA A 555 -20.76 -26.47 -5.32
CA ALA A 555 -19.46 -26.90 -4.79
C ALA A 555 -18.75 -25.76 -4.06
N GLY A 556 -18.70 -24.57 -4.68
CA GLY A 556 -18.09 -23.39 -4.06
C GLY A 556 -18.85 -22.91 -2.82
N LEU A 557 -20.19 -22.96 -2.83
CA LEU A 557 -21.03 -22.73 -1.65
C LEU A 557 -20.68 -23.69 -0.51
N SER A 558 -20.57 -24.99 -0.79
CA SER A 558 -20.19 -26.00 0.21
C SER A 558 -18.81 -25.71 0.81
N THR A 559 -17.84 -25.25 0.00
CA THR A 559 -16.53 -24.82 0.52
C THR A 559 -16.68 -23.61 1.44
N VAL A 560 -17.50 -22.62 1.07
CA VAL A 560 -17.74 -21.41 1.90
C VAL A 560 -18.39 -21.78 3.24
N VAL A 561 -19.41 -22.64 3.23
CA VAL A 561 -20.06 -23.13 4.45
C VAL A 561 -19.06 -23.86 5.35
N SER A 562 -18.18 -24.68 4.78
CA SER A 562 -17.15 -25.41 5.54
C SER A 562 -16.14 -24.46 6.19
N GLU A 563 -15.72 -23.40 5.50
CA GLU A 563 -14.83 -22.37 6.05
C GLU A 563 -15.49 -21.59 7.20
N LEU A 564 -16.75 -21.18 7.02
CA LEU A 564 -17.52 -20.51 8.07
C LEU A 564 -17.75 -21.41 9.28
N GLN A 565 -17.98 -22.70 9.07
CA GLN A 565 -18.11 -23.68 10.14
C GLN A 565 -16.78 -23.83 10.91
N ALA A 566 -15.66 -23.94 10.20
CA ALA A 566 -14.33 -24.01 10.81
C ALA A 566 -13.97 -22.74 11.58
N ALA A 567 -14.50 -21.58 11.18
CA ALA A 567 -14.33 -20.30 11.87
C ALA A 567 -15.39 -20.03 12.97
N GLU A 568 -16.35 -20.95 13.18
CA GLU A 568 -17.48 -20.77 14.11
C GLU A 568 -18.31 -19.50 13.84
N LYS A 569 -18.56 -19.20 12.55
CA LYS A 569 -19.24 -17.97 12.10
C LYS A 569 -20.62 -18.19 11.49
N LEU A 570 -21.09 -19.42 11.37
CA LEU A 570 -22.42 -19.71 10.78
C LEU A 570 -23.58 -19.11 11.59
N ASP A 571 -23.40 -18.94 12.89
CA ASP A 571 -24.44 -18.42 13.79
C ASP A 571 -24.35 -16.91 14.00
N SER A 572 -23.42 -16.20 13.33
CA SER A 572 -23.39 -14.74 13.32
C SER A 572 -24.72 -14.17 12.82
N THR A 573 -25.25 -13.16 13.53
CA THR A 573 -26.58 -12.62 13.27
C THR A 573 -26.53 -11.29 12.55
N TYR A 574 -27.31 -11.17 11.48
CA TYR A 574 -27.36 -10.01 10.61
C TYR A 574 -28.76 -9.42 10.52
N TRP A 575 -28.85 -8.11 10.31
CA TRP A 575 -30.07 -7.40 9.96
C TRP A 575 -29.93 -6.82 8.57
N VAL A 576 -30.83 -7.19 7.66
CA VAL A 576 -30.81 -6.73 6.27
C VAL A 576 -32.24 -6.34 5.91
N CYS A 577 -32.46 -5.14 5.42
CA CYS A 577 -33.82 -4.64 5.19
C CYS A 577 -34.64 -5.53 4.22
N ALA A 578 -34.00 -6.21 3.26
CA ALA A 578 -34.67 -7.16 2.38
C ALA A 578 -35.33 -8.34 3.12
N PHE A 579 -34.74 -8.80 4.24
CA PHE A 579 -35.21 -9.95 5.02
C PHE A 579 -35.97 -9.56 6.28
N SER A 580 -35.57 -8.46 6.92
CA SER A 580 -36.07 -8.01 8.23
C SER A 580 -37.34 -7.15 8.15
N ILE A 581 -37.59 -6.51 6.99
CA ILE A 581 -38.83 -5.77 6.75
C ILE A 581 -39.91 -6.71 6.22
N ASN A 582 -41.14 -6.52 6.70
CA ASN A 582 -42.31 -7.20 6.18
C ASN A 582 -42.63 -6.67 4.78
N GLN A 583 -42.12 -7.37 3.77
CA GLN A 583 -42.34 -7.04 2.36
C GLN A 583 -43.83 -7.09 1.97
N HIS A 584 -44.65 -7.82 2.74
CA HIS A 584 -46.09 -7.85 2.55
C HIS A 584 -46.79 -6.60 3.07
N ALA A 585 -46.33 -5.99 4.17
CA ALA A 585 -46.90 -4.74 4.66
C ALA A 585 -46.44 -3.52 3.84
N THR A 586 -45.43 -3.70 3.01
CA THR A 586 -44.85 -2.66 2.16
C THR A 586 -45.15 -2.95 0.69
N ILE A 587 -44.21 -3.51 -0.06
CA ILE A 587 -44.19 -3.42 -1.52
C ILE A 587 -45.00 -4.51 -2.26
N CYS A 588 -45.48 -5.58 -1.61
CA CYS A 588 -45.85 -6.81 -2.32
C CYS A 588 -47.01 -6.70 -3.35
N SER A 589 -47.92 -5.74 -3.19
CA SER A 589 -49.16 -5.66 -4.00
C SER A 589 -49.14 -4.56 -5.07
N SER A 590 -48.11 -3.73 -5.14
CA SER A 590 -48.00 -2.68 -6.15
C SER A 590 -46.55 -2.34 -6.50
N PHE A 591 -46.37 -1.56 -7.57
CA PHE A 591 -45.09 -0.94 -7.96
C PHE A 591 -45.17 0.59 -7.84
N GLY A 592 -46.14 1.11 -7.09
CA GLY A 592 -46.55 2.51 -7.15
C GLY A 592 -47.32 2.88 -8.42
N PRO A 593 -47.77 4.14 -8.54
CA PRO A 593 -48.50 4.62 -9.70
C PRO A 593 -47.61 4.59 -10.96
N SER A 594 -48.17 4.11 -12.07
CA SER A 594 -47.49 4.13 -13.37
C SER A 594 -47.34 5.58 -13.84
N PRO A 595 -46.12 6.04 -14.20
CA PRO A 595 -45.94 7.32 -14.87
C PRO A 595 -46.61 7.33 -16.27
N PRO A 596 -46.76 8.49 -16.92
CA PRO A 596 -47.29 8.57 -18.28
C PRO A 596 -46.46 7.75 -19.27
N TRP A 597 -47.15 6.95 -20.08
CA TRP A 597 -46.51 6.04 -21.04
C TRP A 597 -45.57 6.77 -22.00
N GLY A 598 -44.43 6.14 -22.33
CA GLY A 598 -43.41 6.70 -23.23
C GLY A 598 -42.45 7.70 -22.58
N THR A 599 -42.65 8.09 -21.31
CA THR A 599 -41.71 8.96 -20.59
C THR A 599 -40.49 8.19 -20.07
N ALA A 600 -39.37 8.88 -19.82
CA ALA A 600 -38.20 8.28 -19.18
C ALA A 600 -38.53 7.70 -17.79
N ALA A 601 -39.44 8.36 -17.05
CA ALA A 601 -39.95 7.87 -15.78
C ALA A 601 -40.74 6.56 -15.94
N TRP A 602 -41.55 6.42 -16.99
CA TRP A 602 -42.25 5.18 -17.28
C TRP A 602 -41.29 4.04 -17.64
N ILE A 603 -40.24 4.31 -18.43
CA ILE A 603 -39.22 3.30 -18.74
C ILE A 603 -38.51 2.81 -17.47
N ALA A 604 -38.15 3.74 -16.57
CA ALA A 604 -37.55 3.41 -15.29
C ALA A 604 -38.51 2.62 -14.38
N TRP A 605 -39.80 2.99 -14.38
CA TRP A 605 -40.84 2.28 -13.63
C TRP A 605 -41.11 0.87 -14.20
N ASP A 606 -41.27 0.71 -15.51
CA ASP A 606 -41.52 -0.59 -16.16
C ASP A 606 -40.35 -1.54 -15.92
N ARG A 607 -39.11 -1.04 -15.98
CA ARG A 607 -37.90 -1.81 -15.61
C ARG A 607 -37.98 -2.35 -14.19
N LYS A 608 -38.48 -1.57 -13.22
CA LYS A 608 -38.67 -2.03 -11.82
C LYS A 608 -39.80 -3.05 -11.67
N THR A 609 -40.69 -3.15 -12.65
CA THR A 609 -41.79 -4.13 -12.62
C THR A 609 -41.39 -5.48 -13.21
N ARG A 610 -40.18 -5.59 -13.76
CA ARG A 610 -39.68 -6.78 -14.45
C ARG A 610 -38.44 -7.35 -13.75
N ASP A 611 -38.33 -8.66 -13.81
CA ASP A 611 -37.12 -9.39 -13.46
C ASP A 611 -35.98 -8.99 -14.39
N SER A 612 -34.85 -8.58 -13.82
CA SER A 612 -33.73 -8.03 -14.59
C SER A 612 -33.05 -9.05 -15.51
N VAL A 613 -33.24 -10.34 -15.24
CA VAL A 613 -32.63 -11.45 -15.99
C VAL A 613 -33.58 -11.96 -17.07
N THR A 614 -34.83 -12.25 -16.70
CA THR A 614 -35.82 -12.87 -17.60
C THR A 614 -36.65 -11.85 -18.38
N GLY A 615 -36.72 -10.59 -17.92
CA GLY A 615 -37.59 -9.54 -18.47
C GLY A 615 -39.09 -9.75 -18.20
N ILE A 616 -39.44 -10.82 -17.48
CA ILE A 616 -40.82 -11.16 -17.12
C ILE A 616 -41.29 -10.22 -16.01
N ARG A 617 -42.53 -9.75 -16.11
CA ARG A 617 -43.14 -8.89 -15.10
C ARG A 617 -43.41 -9.68 -13.82
N TYR A 618 -43.05 -9.14 -12.66
CA TYR A 618 -43.30 -9.86 -11.40
C TYR A 618 -44.80 -10.01 -11.13
N PRO A 619 -45.22 -11.16 -10.59
CA PRO A 619 -46.59 -11.32 -10.12
C PRO A 619 -46.82 -10.42 -8.90
N LEU A 620 -47.99 -9.78 -8.85
CA LEU A 620 -48.42 -9.05 -7.67
C LEU A 620 -48.94 -10.03 -6.62
N CYS A 621 -48.56 -9.81 -5.36
CA CYS A 621 -49.06 -10.63 -4.26
C CYS A 621 -50.53 -10.31 -3.97
N THR A 622 -51.33 -11.37 -3.81
CA THR A 622 -52.77 -11.29 -3.50
C THR A 622 -53.07 -11.40 -2.01
N CYS A 623 -52.07 -11.20 -1.14
CA CYS A 623 -52.28 -11.22 0.31
C CYS A 623 -53.14 -10.04 0.76
N ARG A 624 -53.80 -10.19 1.90
CA ARG A 624 -54.62 -9.17 2.56
C ARG A 624 -53.86 -8.41 3.66
N GLU A 625 -52.53 -8.53 3.68
CA GLU A 625 -51.69 -7.77 4.60
C GLU A 625 -51.92 -6.27 4.40
N PRO A 626 -52.30 -5.51 5.44
CA PRO A 626 -52.47 -4.07 5.36
C PRO A 626 -51.20 -3.37 4.87
N LYS A 627 -51.35 -2.35 4.01
CA LYS A 627 -50.20 -1.57 3.52
C LYS A 627 -50.00 -0.36 4.42
N THR A 628 -48.82 -0.24 5.00
CA THR A 628 -48.54 0.75 6.06
C THR A 628 -47.69 1.93 5.58
N PHE A 629 -47.53 2.13 4.27
CA PHE A 629 -46.68 3.21 3.75
C PHE A 629 -47.11 4.61 4.17
N ASP A 630 -48.42 4.85 4.25
CA ASP A 630 -48.99 6.16 4.58
C ASP A 630 -49.16 6.39 6.08
N ASP A 631 -48.94 5.35 6.90
CA ASP A 631 -49.07 5.42 8.35
C ASP A 631 -47.68 5.56 8.99
N PHE A 632 -47.35 6.76 9.45
CA PHE A 632 -46.07 7.06 10.07
C PHE A 632 -45.77 6.15 11.28
N VAL A 633 -46.79 5.77 12.05
CA VAL A 633 -46.65 4.97 13.27
C VAL A 633 -46.38 3.50 12.93
N THR A 634 -47.07 2.92 11.94
CA THR A 634 -46.92 1.50 11.60
C THR A 634 -45.96 1.21 10.44
N CYS A 635 -45.55 2.21 9.67
CA CYS A 635 -44.58 2.06 8.57
C CYS A 635 -43.25 1.51 9.09
N GLU A 636 -42.74 0.40 8.54
CA GLU A 636 -41.47 -0.16 9.01
C GLU A 636 -40.25 0.57 8.44
N VAL A 637 -40.40 1.20 7.28
CA VAL A 637 -39.29 1.80 6.52
C VAL A 637 -38.80 3.12 7.13
N ASN A 638 -39.65 3.82 7.89
CA ASN A 638 -39.28 5.08 8.55
C ASN A 638 -38.66 4.88 9.95
N LYS A 639 -38.33 3.64 10.35
CA LYS A 639 -37.86 3.27 11.69
C LYS A 639 -36.40 2.83 11.75
N PHE A 640 -35.64 2.99 10.67
CA PHE A 640 -34.26 2.48 10.61
C PHE A 640 -33.37 3.19 11.63
N ASP A 641 -33.46 4.52 11.74
CA ASP A 641 -32.73 5.31 12.74
C ASP A 641 -33.00 4.80 14.17
N SER A 642 -34.29 4.60 14.50
CA SER A 642 -34.73 4.08 15.80
C SER A 642 -34.26 2.65 16.04
N THR A 643 -34.30 1.80 15.00
CA THR A 643 -33.80 0.42 15.06
C THR A 643 -32.29 0.42 15.35
N MET A 644 -31.51 1.26 14.67
CA MET A 644 -30.07 1.41 14.92
C MET A 644 -29.78 1.89 16.34
N SER A 645 -30.54 2.87 16.83
CA SER A 645 -30.40 3.42 18.18
C SER A 645 -30.67 2.35 19.26
N LEU A 646 -31.73 1.55 19.07
CA LEU A 646 -32.04 0.42 19.95
C LEU A 646 -30.92 -0.62 19.94
N LEU A 647 -30.44 -1.03 18.77
CA LEU A 647 -29.35 -1.99 18.64
C LEU A 647 -28.04 -1.48 19.28
N ALA A 648 -27.70 -0.20 19.10
CA ALA A 648 -26.53 0.42 19.73
C ALA A 648 -26.61 0.42 21.26
N ARG A 649 -27.83 0.56 21.80
CA ARG A 649 -28.07 0.54 23.25
C ARG A 649 -28.05 -0.86 23.84
N GLU A 650 -28.62 -1.83 23.14
CA GLU A 650 -28.90 -3.17 23.67
C GLU A 650 -27.80 -4.19 23.37
N VAL A 651 -27.03 -3.98 22.31
CA VAL A 651 -25.96 -4.89 21.90
C VAL A 651 -24.61 -4.21 22.13
N ALA A 652 -23.87 -4.70 23.13
CA ALA A 652 -22.59 -4.12 23.56
C ALA A 652 -21.55 -3.96 22.43
N SER A 653 -21.67 -4.73 21.35
CA SER A 653 -20.75 -4.71 20.21
C SER A 653 -21.48 -4.81 18.86
N VAL A 654 -22.61 -4.10 18.69
CA VAL A 654 -23.23 -4.01 17.35
C VAL A 654 -22.23 -3.39 16.37
N SER A 655 -22.24 -3.88 15.14
CA SER A 655 -21.46 -3.32 14.04
C SER A 655 -22.32 -3.06 12.82
N GLN A 656 -21.77 -2.35 11.85
CA GLN A 656 -22.40 -2.12 10.56
C GLN A 656 -21.48 -2.59 9.44
N VAL A 657 -22.03 -3.31 8.46
CA VAL A 657 -21.33 -3.60 7.21
C VAL A 657 -22.04 -2.88 6.07
N VAL A 658 -21.26 -2.10 5.31
CA VAL A 658 -21.72 -1.38 4.13
C VAL A 658 -21.33 -2.19 2.91
N VAL A 659 -22.32 -2.74 2.22
CA VAL A 659 -22.08 -3.59 1.05
C VAL A 659 -21.99 -2.74 -0.21
N VAL A 660 -20.75 -2.58 -0.67
CA VAL A 660 -20.43 -1.73 -1.80
C VAL A 660 -20.29 -2.58 -3.05
N ASP A 661 -21.20 -2.37 -4.00
CA ASP A 661 -21.16 -2.94 -5.35
C ASP A 661 -19.98 -2.37 -6.17
N PRO A 662 -19.61 -3.01 -7.29
CA PRO A 662 -18.48 -2.56 -8.11
C PRO A 662 -18.63 -1.14 -8.64
N GLN A 663 -19.84 -0.60 -8.72
CA GLN A 663 -20.14 0.76 -9.16
C GLN A 663 -20.25 1.75 -7.99
N PHE A 664 -20.20 1.26 -6.74
CA PHE A 664 -20.36 2.04 -5.52
C PHE A 664 -21.73 2.73 -5.42
N ASP A 665 -22.75 2.23 -6.11
CA ASP A 665 -24.08 2.84 -6.15
C ASP A 665 -24.68 2.99 -4.76
N VAL A 666 -24.38 2.07 -3.82
CA VAL A 666 -24.82 2.18 -2.41
C VAL A 666 -24.48 3.53 -1.77
N LEU A 667 -23.32 4.10 -2.09
CA LEU A 667 -22.90 5.39 -1.53
C LEU A 667 -23.61 6.56 -2.19
N PHE A 668 -24.29 6.36 -3.31
CA PHE A 668 -25.12 7.36 -3.99
C PHE A 668 -26.61 7.17 -3.70
N ARG A 669 -26.98 6.36 -2.71
CA ARG A 669 -28.37 6.18 -2.28
C ARG A 669 -28.63 6.94 -0.99
N ALA A 670 -29.62 7.84 -1.01
CA ALA A 670 -29.88 8.75 0.11
C ALA A 670 -30.13 7.98 1.43
N TRP A 671 -30.93 6.92 1.36
CA TRP A 671 -31.21 6.03 2.51
C TRP A 671 -29.96 5.35 3.06
N CYS A 672 -29.14 4.75 2.18
CA CYS A 672 -27.92 4.07 2.61
C CYS A 672 -26.92 5.04 3.24
N VAL A 673 -26.77 6.24 2.67
CA VAL A 673 -25.91 7.30 3.22
C VAL A 673 -26.42 7.78 4.58
N ALA A 674 -27.73 7.90 4.76
CA ALA A 674 -28.33 8.23 6.05
C ALA A 674 -28.02 7.16 7.10
N GLU A 675 -28.18 5.87 6.78
CA GLU A 675 -27.84 4.75 7.67
C GLU A 675 -26.36 4.75 8.07
N ILE A 676 -25.44 5.01 7.14
CA ILE A 676 -23.99 5.08 7.42
C ILE A 676 -23.68 6.19 8.43
N VAL A 677 -24.31 7.35 8.25
CA VAL A 677 -24.08 8.48 9.15
C VAL A 677 -24.74 8.27 10.50
N GLU A 678 -25.95 7.71 10.54
CA GLU A 678 -26.62 7.38 11.80
C GLU A 678 -25.80 6.37 12.61
N GLY A 679 -25.29 5.31 11.98
CA GLY A 679 -24.36 4.37 12.62
C GLY A 679 -23.12 5.07 13.19
N ASN A 680 -22.55 6.02 12.45
CA ASN A 680 -21.41 6.79 12.95
C ASN A 680 -21.75 7.75 14.09
N ILE A 681 -22.97 8.33 14.12
CA ILE A 681 -23.45 9.16 15.23
C ILE A 681 -23.63 8.32 16.50
N LEU A 682 -24.14 7.10 16.33
CA LEU A 682 -24.38 6.14 17.42
C LEU A 682 -23.10 5.42 17.88
N GLY A 683 -21.95 5.71 17.27
CA GLY A 683 -20.69 5.03 17.58
C GLY A 683 -20.64 3.56 17.13
N ILE A 684 -21.55 3.13 16.26
CA ILE A 684 -21.55 1.78 15.68
C ILE A 684 -20.36 1.66 14.72
N PRO A 685 -19.41 0.74 14.95
CA PRO A 685 -18.28 0.55 14.04
C PRO A 685 -18.74 0.07 12.67
N ALA A 686 -18.53 0.90 11.64
CA ALA A 686 -18.85 0.58 10.26
C ALA A 686 -17.64 -0.01 9.52
N ARG A 687 -17.87 -1.05 8.71
CA ARG A 687 -16.90 -1.68 7.80
C ARG A 687 -17.43 -1.62 6.38
N ILE A 688 -16.60 -1.24 5.40
CA ILE A 688 -16.95 -1.40 3.99
C ILE A 688 -16.48 -2.76 3.52
N SER A 689 -17.37 -3.46 2.81
CA SER A 689 -17.03 -4.66 2.06
C SER A 689 -17.10 -4.29 0.58
N VAL A 690 -15.98 -4.38 -0.16
CA VAL A 690 -15.90 -4.14 -1.62
C VAL A 690 -15.57 -5.40 -2.39
N GLN A 691 -15.93 -5.44 -3.67
CA GLN A 691 -15.62 -6.57 -4.53
C GLN A 691 -14.11 -6.75 -4.70
N SER A 692 -13.40 -5.67 -5.03
CA SER A 692 -11.96 -5.67 -5.27
C SER A 692 -11.37 -4.28 -5.00
N ARG A 693 -10.04 -4.22 -4.87
CA ARG A 693 -9.32 -2.95 -4.77
C ARG A 693 -9.38 -2.16 -6.08
N ASP A 694 -9.34 -2.84 -7.21
CA ASP A 694 -9.42 -2.21 -8.54
C ASP A 694 -10.73 -1.44 -8.71
N ALA A 695 -11.85 -1.97 -8.21
CA ALA A 695 -13.14 -1.28 -8.26
C ALA A 695 -13.12 0.06 -7.51
N VAL A 696 -12.35 0.16 -6.43
CA VAL A 696 -12.21 1.41 -5.65
C VAL A 696 -11.46 2.45 -6.46
N ASP A 697 -10.37 2.04 -7.11
CA ASP A 697 -9.56 2.91 -7.95
C ASP A 697 -10.36 3.43 -9.15
N GLU A 698 -11.15 2.56 -9.78
CA GLU A 698 -12.02 2.89 -10.92
C GLU A 698 -13.13 3.90 -10.56
N ASN A 699 -13.64 3.86 -9.32
CA ASN A 699 -14.73 4.72 -8.88
C ASN A 699 -14.28 5.93 -8.07
N TYR A 700 -12.98 6.13 -7.83
CA TYR A 700 -12.51 7.18 -6.94
C TYR A 700 -13.02 8.57 -7.30
N ASP A 701 -12.98 8.94 -8.58
CA ASP A 701 -13.40 10.28 -9.00
C ASP A 701 -14.87 10.52 -8.66
N ARG A 702 -15.72 9.51 -8.90
CA ARG A 702 -17.13 9.50 -8.50
C ARG A 702 -17.26 9.66 -6.98
N LEU A 703 -16.52 8.88 -6.21
CA LEU A 703 -16.53 8.92 -4.74
C LEU A 703 -16.04 10.25 -4.15
N SER A 704 -15.07 10.90 -4.80
CA SER A 704 -14.54 12.20 -4.37
C SER A 704 -15.55 13.34 -4.51
N LEU A 705 -16.58 13.12 -5.34
CA LEU A 705 -17.69 14.03 -5.59
C LEU A 705 -18.95 13.62 -4.82
N LEU A 706 -18.82 12.71 -3.84
CA LEU A 706 -19.93 12.25 -3.05
C LEU A 706 -20.61 13.41 -2.31
N ASP A 707 -21.88 13.64 -2.63
CA ASP A 707 -22.76 14.66 -2.05
C ASP A 707 -24.15 14.04 -1.85
N VAL A 708 -24.68 14.10 -0.63
CA VAL A 708 -26.02 13.59 -0.28
C VAL A 708 -27.15 14.28 -1.07
N ARG A 709 -26.94 15.54 -1.49
CA ARG A 709 -27.87 16.25 -2.38
C ARG A 709 -27.94 15.64 -3.77
N ALA A 710 -26.86 14.99 -4.21
CA ALA A 710 -26.80 14.29 -5.49
C ALA A 710 -27.25 12.82 -5.38
N CYS A 711 -27.48 12.30 -4.18
CA CYS A 711 -27.91 10.92 -3.99
C CYS A 711 -29.30 10.66 -4.58
N GLU A 712 -29.51 9.44 -5.04
CA GLU A 712 -30.76 8.92 -5.58
C GLU A 712 -31.66 8.37 -4.47
N ALA A 713 -32.96 8.59 -4.63
CA ALA A 713 -34.00 7.93 -3.85
C ALA A 713 -35.07 7.38 -4.80
N SER A 714 -35.73 6.29 -4.41
CA SER A 714 -36.83 5.72 -5.19
C SER A 714 -38.01 6.69 -5.30
N VAL A 715 -38.21 7.50 -4.26
CA VAL A 715 -39.24 8.54 -4.15
C VAL A 715 -38.55 9.83 -3.72
N GLN A 716 -38.87 10.95 -4.37
CA GLN A 716 -38.24 12.24 -4.08
C GLN A 716 -38.56 12.73 -2.65
N SER A 717 -39.78 12.48 -2.14
CA SER A 717 -40.17 12.84 -0.78
C SER A 717 -39.29 12.19 0.29
N ASP A 718 -38.81 10.97 0.05
CA ASP A 718 -37.88 10.30 0.97
C ASP A 718 -36.55 11.05 1.04
N LYS A 719 -36.03 11.48 -0.12
CA LYS A 719 -34.81 12.29 -0.18
C LYS A 719 -35.02 13.62 0.52
N ASP A 720 -36.14 14.28 0.29
CA ASP A 720 -36.45 15.55 0.93
C ASP A 720 -36.57 15.40 2.46
N MET A 721 -37.17 14.29 2.93
CA MET A 721 -37.23 13.93 4.35
C MET A 721 -35.84 13.64 4.93
N ILE A 722 -34.98 12.91 4.21
CA ILE A 722 -33.59 12.66 4.65
C ILE A 722 -32.80 13.97 4.70
N LEU A 723 -32.93 14.83 3.69
CA LEU A 723 -32.25 16.11 3.62
C LEU A 723 -32.78 17.08 4.69
N SER A 724 -34.07 17.07 5.01
CA SER A 724 -34.65 17.91 6.06
C SER A 724 -34.19 17.47 7.45
N LYS A 725 -33.91 16.17 7.63
CA LYS A 725 -33.20 15.69 8.81
C LYS A 725 -31.77 16.21 8.87
N ILE A 726 -31.16 16.71 7.79
CA ILE A 726 -29.76 17.16 7.76
C ILE A 726 -29.62 18.67 8.01
N ALA A 727 -29.28 19.06 9.24
CA ALA A 727 -29.07 20.45 9.68
C ALA A 727 -28.05 21.25 8.82
N ASP A 728 -26.86 20.69 8.59
CA ASP A 728 -25.85 21.27 7.69
C ASP A 728 -25.38 20.18 6.73
N VAL A 729 -25.83 20.31 5.48
CA VAL A 729 -25.57 19.34 4.43
C VAL A 729 -24.10 19.36 3.99
N ASP A 730 -23.41 20.51 4.07
CA ASP A 730 -21.99 20.59 3.72
C ASP A 730 -21.11 19.92 4.77
N VAL A 731 -21.41 20.11 6.06
CA VAL A 731 -20.74 19.40 7.15
C VAL A 731 -21.01 17.90 7.07
N PHE A 732 -22.25 17.51 6.75
CA PHE A 732 -22.60 16.10 6.55
C PHE A 732 -21.80 15.48 5.40
N ASN A 733 -21.72 16.15 4.24
CA ASN A 733 -20.93 15.66 3.11
C ASN A 733 -19.44 15.57 3.44
N LEU A 734 -18.91 16.54 4.19
CA LEU A 734 -17.54 16.47 4.68
C LEU A 734 -17.32 15.23 5.56
N ARG A 735 -18.24 14.95 6.50
CA ARG A 735 -18.18 13.77 7.36
C ARG A 735 -18.31 12.47 6.57
N LEU A 736 -19.22 12.41 5.60
CA LEU A 736 -19.38 11.26 4.72
C LEU A 736 -18.09 11.00 3.93
N GLN A 737 -17.46 12.03 3.37
CA GLN A 737 -16.15 11.89 2.72
C GLN A 737 -15.05 11.47 3.69
N GLN A 738 -15.09 11.92 4.95
CA GLN A 738 -14.12 11.47 5.97
C GLN A 738 -14.36 10.01 6.34
N LEU A 739 -15.62 9.59 6.49
CA LEU A 739 -15.97 8.20 6.73
C LEU A 739 -15.48 7.32 5.59
N VAL A 740 -15.61 7.76 4.35
CA VAL A 740 -15.11 7.00 3.20
C VAL A 740 -13.58 7.02 3.12
N PHE A 741 -12.93 8.20 3.18
CA PHE A 741 -11.54 8.36 2.77
C PHE A 741 -10.51 8.62 3.88
N SER A 742 -10.92 8.77 5.15
CA SER A 742 -9.96 9.04 6.22
C SER A 742 -9.13 7.80 6.58
N ALA A 743 -8.06 8.01 7.34
CA ALA A 743 -7.17 6.95 7.85
C ALA A 743 -7.85 5.90 8.72
N GLN A 744 -8.88 6.35 9.43
CA GLN A 744 -9.74 5.55 10.29
C GLN A 744 -11.07 5.27 9.58
N GLY A 745 -11.24 5.86 8.40
CA GLY A 745 -12.39 5.68 7.55
C GLY A 745 -12.37 4.30 6.92
N LEU A 746 -13.37 4.07 6.10
CA LEU A 746 -13.72 2.79 5.54
C LEU A 746 -12.63 2.23 4.59
N PHE A 747 -11.70 3.08 4.11
CA PHE A 747 -10.52 2.68 3.33
C PHE A 747 -9.19 2.67 4.13
N GLY A 748 -9.24 2.97 5.43
CA GLY A 748 -8.06 3.11 6.28
C GLY A 748 -7.18 1.87 6.37
N GLY A 749 -7.80 0.69 6.38
CA GLY A 749 -7.11 -0.61 6.45
C GLY A 749 -6.27 -0.93 5.20
N TRP A 750 -6.52 -0.26 4.06
CA TRP A 750 -5.88 -0.60 2.79
C TRP A 750 -4.57 0.14 2.53
N LEU A 751 -4.22 1.12 3.36
CA LEU A 751 -3.12 2.06 3.11
C LEU A 751 -1.77 1.62 3.71
N ASP A 752 -1.05 0.76 2.98
CA ASP A 752 0.33 0.36 3.28
C ASP A 752 1.38 1.44 2.86
N GLY A 753 2.70 1.20 2.97
CA GLY A 753 3.74 2.18 2.59
C GLY A 753 3.88 2.42 1.08
N ILE A 754 3.73 1.37 0.27
CA ILE A 754 3.59 1.48 -1.19
C ILE A 754 2.27 2.14 -1.51
N GLU A 755 1.19 1.75 -0.84
CA GLU A 755 -0.14 2.25 -1.09
C GLU A 755 -0.28 3.70 -0.67
N ARG A 756 0.44 4.14 0.36
CA ARG A 756 0.62 5.54 0.70
C ARG A 756 1.31 6.29 -0.42
N SER A 757 2.40 5.74 -0.94
CA SER A 757 3.12 6.34 -2.07
C SER A 757 2.27 6.35 -3.34
N ARG A 758 1.52 5.28 -3.60
CA ARG A 758 0.53 5.11 -4.67
C ARG A 758 -0.64 6.06 -4.49
N HIS A 759 -1.10 6.30 -3.27
CA HIS A 759 -2.14 7.27 -2.97
C HIS A 759 -1.62 8.68 -3.21
N VAL A 760 -0.43 9.02 -2.70
CA VAL A 760 0.23 10.31 -3.00
C VAL A 760 0.36 10.48 -4.51
N ALA A 761 0.85 9.47 -5.21
CA ALA A 761 0.94 9.42 -6.67
C ALA A 761 -0.39 9.59 -7.37
N THR A 762 -1.42 8.92 -6.87
CA THR A 762 -2.73 8.94 -7.48
C THR A 762 -3.38 10.29 -7.25
N ILE A 763 -3.22 10.89 -6.07
CA ILE A 763 -3.60 12.29 -5.79
C ILE A 763 -2.85 13.23 -6.73
N VAL A 764 -1.54 13.05 -6.94
CA VAL A 764 -0.74 13.85 -7.89
C VAL A 764 -1.24 13.68 -9.33
N ARG A 765 -1.49 12.44 -9.78
CA ARG A 765 -2.00 12.12 -11.12
C ARG A 765 -3.38 12.73 -11.35
N ARG A 766 -4.30 12.55 -10.39
CA ARG A 766 -5.63 13.15 -10.36
C ARG A 766 -5.56 14.67 -10.41
N SER A 767 -4.73 15.27 -9.57
CA SER A 767 -4.48 16.72 -9.54
C SER A 767 -3.93 17.21 -10.89
N THR A 768 -3.02 16.46 -11.51
CA THR A 768 -2.44 16.79 -12.82
C THR A 768 -3.50 16.73 -13.93
N GLN A 769 -4.33 15.68 -13.96
CA GLN A 769 -5.42 15.55 -14.92
C GLN A 769 -6.48 16.65 -14.71
N SER A 770 -6.85 16.91 -13.45
CA SER A 770 -7.76 17.98 -13.05
C SER A 770 -7.25 19.36 -13.50
N LEU A 771 -5.95 19.64 -13.33
CA LEU A 771 -5.31 20.87 -13.81
C LEU A 771 -5.31 20.96 -15.35
N LYS A 772 -5.02 19.87 -16.06
CA LYS A 772 -5.10 19.81 -17.53
C LYS A 772 -6.52 20.05 -18.04
N LEU A 773 -7.54 19.52 -17.35
CA LEU A 773 -8.94 19.75 -17.69
C LEU A 773 -9.31 21.22 -17.42
N ALA A 774 -8.94 21.78 -16.28
CA ALA A 774 -9.20 23.19 -15.99
C ALA A 774 -8.51 24.14 -16.99
N GLU A 775 -7.31 23.82 -17.44
CA GLU A 775 -6.61 24.59 -18.47
C GLU A 775 -7.32 24.53 -19.83
N LYS A 776 -7.97 23.40 -20.15
CA LYS A 776 -8.80 23.27 -21.37
C LYS A 776 -10.16 23.94 -21.24
N THR A 777 -10.77 23.89 -20.06
CA THR A 777 -12.14 24.39 -19.83
C THR A 777 -12.19 25.87 -19.52
N MET A 778 -11.11 26.49 -19.02
CA MET A 778 -11.06 27.95 -18.95
C MET A 778 -11.07 28.48 -20.39
N PRO A 779 -12.16 29.14 -20.86
CA PRO A 779 -12.09 29.85 -22.12
C PRO A 779 -10.89 30.78 -22.00
N ARG A 780 -10.04 30.83 -23.04
CA ARG A 780 -9.06 31.90 -23.15
C ARG A 780 -9.87 33.18 -23.14
N ILE A 781 -10.05 33.76 -21.96
CA ILE A 781 -10.57 35.09 -21.80
C ILE A 781 -9.49 35.94 -22.46
N CYS A 782 -9.67 36.18 -23.75
CA CYS A 782 -8.98 37.18 -24.54
C CYS A 782 -9.42 38.54 -23.99
N CYS A 783 -9.15 38.83 -22.72
CA CYS A 783 -9.35 40.16 -22.19
C CYS A 783 -8.15 41.00 -22.58
N PHE A 784 -8.50 42.13 -23.20
CA PHE A 784 -7.83 43.40 -23.00
C PHE A 784 -6.43 43.50 -23.59
N LYS A 785 -6.41 43.67 -24.91
CA LYS A 785 -5.54 44.70 -25.50
C LYS A 785 -5.87 46.01 -24.78
N ARG A 786 -5.05 46.36 -23.79
CA ARG A 786 -5.04 47.66 -23.13
C ARG A 786 -4.69 48.68 -24.21
N ALA A 787 -5.71 49.28 -24.81
CA ALA A 787 -5.52 50.44 -25.69
C ALA A 787 -5.04 51.59 -24.80
N SER A 788 -3.74 51.82 -24.81
CA SER A 788 -3.16 53.11 -24.48
C SER A 788 -3.40 54.05 -25.66
N SER A 789 -4.57 54.68 -25.70
CA SER A 789 -4.79 55.89 -26.49
C SER A 789 -5.09 57.02 -25.52
N SER A 790 -4.10 57.89 -25.39
CA SER A 790 -4.19 59.25 -24.91
C SER A 790 -5.14 60.09 -25.77
N GLU A 791 -5.81 61.05 -25.13
CA GLU A 791 -6.47 62.24 -25.70
C GLU A 791 -7.71 61.96 -26.59
N SER A 792 -8.83 62.68 -26.52
CA SER A 792 -9.15 64.01 -25.99
C SER A 792 -10.65 64.11 -25.70
N SER A 793 -10.97 65.06 -24.81
CA SER A 793 -12.26 65.70 -24.55
C SER A 793 -13.32 65.66 -25.66
N GLU A 794 -14.56 65.31 -25.29
CA GLU A 794 -15.73 66.21 -25.33
C GLU A 794 -17.00 65.51 -24.81
N SER A 795 -17.86 66.31 -24.20
CA SER A 795 -19.20 66.01 -23.66
C SER A 795 -20.10 67.19 -24.07
N PRO A 796 -21.45 67.17 -23.91
CA PRO A 796 -22.42 66.08 -23.80
C PRO A 796 -23.69 66.30 -24.68
N SER A 797 -24.56 65.29 -24.84
CA SER A 797 -26.02 65.41 -25.09
C SER A 797 -26.60 63.98 -25.15
N SER A 798 -27.47 63.59 -24.22
CA SER A 798 -28.94 63.70 -24.20
C SER A 798 -29.66 62.63 -25.02
N GLU A 799 -30.71 62.07 -24.41
CA GLU A 799 -31.74 61.18 -24.98
C GLU A 799 -31.28 59.74 -25.27
N SER A 800 -32.08 58.69 -25.15
CA SER A 800 -33.46 58.45 -24.70
C SER A 800 -33.61 56.92 -24.52
N GLU A 801 -34.73 56.54 -23.93
CA GLU A 801 -35.23 55.19 -23.69
C GLU A 801 -35.08 54.21 -24.87
N THR A 802 -34.78 52.93 -24.59
CA THR A 802 -35.52 51.77 -25.13
C THR A 802 -35.07 50.44 -24.52
N SER A 803 -35.93 49.89 -23.66
CA SER A 803 -36.61 48.59 -23.79
C SER A 803 -36.01 47.46 -24.68
N CYS A 804 -36.01 46.27 -24.08
CA CYS A 804 -36.15 44.91 -24.65
C CYS A 804 -34.92 44.17 -25.21
N GLY A 805 -34.78 42.91 -24.78
CA GLY A 805 -33.97 41.92 -25.50
C GLY A 805 -33.53 40.69 -24.69
N SER A 806 -34.48 39.86 -24.29
CA SER A 806 -34.26 38.46 -23.89
C SER A 806 -33.71 37.58 -25.03
N THR A 807 -33.22 36.38 -24.70
CA THR A 807 -32.81 35.21 -25.55
C THR A 807 -31.37 35.28 -26.12
N VAL A 808 -30.51 34.26 -26.07
CA VAL A 808 -30.59 32.81 -25.79
C VAL A 808 -29.41 32.39 -24.92
#